data_AF-A0A2T0TZL2-F1
#
_entry.id   AF-A0A2T0TZL2-F1
#
_cell.length_a   1.000
_cell.length_b   1.000
_cell.length_c   1.000
_cell.angle_alpha   90.00
_cell.angle_beta   90.00
_cell.angle_gamma   90.00
#
_symmetry.space_group_name_H-M   'P 1'
#
loop_
_entity.id
_entity.type
_entity.pdbx_description
1 polymer ?
#
loop_
_entity_poly.entity_id
_entity_poly.type
_entity_poly.pdbx_seq_one_letter_code
_entity_poly.pdbx_strand_id
1 'polypeptide(L)'
;MTGTAAPPGTTPRVDVLALPRTTTLRAILLVATMVGTGLVVGTMLHNLVLADPWNARFRECTVVPEGGPGVLAETFTACMAPVEQRRVAIALVMGALVLVLAWIVVLVAPTVHERRRGLRPLDGGNERARCRFAELAAEAGLRRPPLLVRGGSLNGVTDAHAYGRPGDWRVVVPLKLLALAGTPRADAVMRHELAHVAHRDVGFTWLARASWDVLGPLLLLPLFLALAVGDLEVVPDYLVRAAVLAVVVQLVRAGLLRAREVDADLSAVRRGTDPEVMLGQTAATRDRRSGGGIARLLATHPSPAERGAALRAPHLAARLGFVDALAAGFLAATVLPVLRAAAASTIGGAPEREWSVVLSIVPVGVLLGATVGLGLWRQAVAMHAVALPVRSGPVVAGVGAGALAGQLTSLAGVGLGAPAGFDPLWAALVLPVGLAGATALVAGLGLTWAGAAGRWRGPAAVWTPAVVLASALCTVAAWATGSVALSLGQVGWAGTSEVLQVALSGWLVTAVAVVLAGAAAVALIAPSPAAVPPTWLVPGVSVGSGDSGPATVPGLRLTLSAGLLGGLVGAAVAVVFRLAVGPPADDDVTVQRVYVLLFVAAATGAGVGLSLLVAHGVRGLGAALLAGPVATAVVGLGIVALNAALGGGLSVTATGTVLQRSSALGLLALLAVAWLPFVGGLRSEGAALAIAVAVAVGSASAVVLARDVLVPVGPAPVQAVDPEFAALDYRIRIGPAFFRASDEISATVHVIEEETTTLSSRVARYRTEVLPQARDLLARGRAFLPGSPEVAAVHQHCVAALELAVTGYEELVAGYESRREDLLEQGAAHLQQRVDEWLAWGEALDGLD
;
A
#
# COMPACT_ATOMS: atom_id res chain seq x y z
N MET A 1 -9.76 8.49 52.23
CA MET A 1 -10.76 7.82 51.38
C MET A 1 -10.52 6.33 51.46
N THR A 2 -11.32 5.63 52.26
CA THR A 2 -11.33 4.18 52.37
C THR A 2 -12.04 3.62 51.14
N GLY A 3 -11.27 3.12 50.17
CA GLY A 3 -11.83 2.54 48.94
C GLY A 3 -12.61 1.27 49.28
N THR A 4 -13.93 1.34 49.20
CA THR A 4 -14.79 0.15 49.20
C THR A 4 -14.43 -0.71 48.00
N ALA A 5 -14.01 -1.95 48.23
CA ALA A 5 -13.73 -2.90 47.17
C ALA A 5 -14.99 -3.07 46.30
N ALA A 6 -14.84 -2.93 44.98
CA ALA A 6 -15.93 -3.15 44.04
C ALA A 6 -16.46 -4.59 44.20
N PRO A 7 -17.78 -4.81 44.07
CA PRO A 7 -18.35 -6.14 44.17
C PRO A 7 -17.67 -7.08 43.16
N PRO A 8 -17.29 -8.30 43.57
CA PRO A 8 -16.65 -9.26 42.69
C PRO A 8 -17.54 -9.55 41.47
N GLY A 9 -17.01 -9.32 40.27
CA GLY A 9 -17.70 -9.60 39.00
C GLY A 9 -18.00 -8.39 38.11
N THR A 10 -17.78 -7.14 38.54
CA THR A 10 -17.94 -5.99 37.64
C THR A 10 -16.75 -5.87 36.69
N THR A 11 -16.97 -6.05 35.39
CA THR A 11 -15.93 -5.83 34.37
C THR A 11 -15.41 -4.39 34.45
N PRO A 12 -14.10 -4.15 34.43
CA PRO A 12 -13.53 -2.81 34.51
C PRO A 12 -14.08 -1.91 33.39
N ARG A 13 -14.54 -0.70 33.76
CA ARG A 13 -15.09 0.26 32.80
C ARG A 13 -13.95 0.98 32.09
N VAL A 14 -13.76 0.66 30.81
CA VAL A 14 -12.72 1.26 29.95
C VAL A 14 -13.11 2.67 29.51
N ASP A 15 -12.23 3.65 29.69
CA ASP A 15 -12.34 4.99 29.11
C ASP A 15 -11.80 5.01 27.67
N VAL A 16 -12.60 4.47 26.73
CA VAL A 16 -12.24 4.44 25.31
C VAL A 16 -12.06 5.82 24.67
N LEU A 17 -12.49 6.90 25.35
CA LEU A 17 -12.33 8.28 24.93
C LEU A 17 -10.97 8.87 25.33
N ALA A 18 -10.14 8.14 26.08
CA ALA A 18 -8.74 8.48 26.30
C ALA A 18 -7.89 8.31 25.03
N LEU A 19 -8.38 7.52 24.05
CA LEU A 19 -7.77 7.32 22.75
C LEU A 19 -8.45 8.20 21.67
N PRO A 20 -7.81 8.43 20.51
CA PRO A 20 -8.46 9.11 19.39
C PRO A 20 -9.81 8.48 19.06
N ARG A 21 -10.83 9.32 18.93
CA ARG A 21 -12.23 8.90 18.81
C ARG A 21 -12.54 8.33 17.43
N THR A 22 -13.43 7.35 17.38
CA THR A 22 -13.88 6.76 16.11
C THR A 22 -14.52 7.79 15.18
N THR A 23 -15.22 8.78 15.76
CA THR A 23 -15.78 9.90 15.01
C THR A 23 -14.71 10.66 14.21
N THR A 24 -13.54 10.93 14.80
CA THR A 24 -12.45 11.62 14.10
C THR A 24 -11.89 10.76 12.96
N LEU A 25 -11.71 9.46 13.17
CA LEU A 25 -11.21 8.55 12.13
C LEU A 25 -12.16 8.50 10.92
N ARG A 26 -13.47 8.39 11.18
CA ARG A 26 -14.50 8.36 10.13
C ARG A 26 -14.68 9.71 9.45
N ALA A 27 -14.42 10.83 10.14
CA ALA A 27 -14.42 12.15 9.53
C ALA A 27 -13.25 12.30 8.54
N ILE A 28 -12.05 11.85 8.90
CA ILE A 28 -10.89 11.80 7.98
C ILE A 28 -11.24 10.96 6.75
N LEU A 29 -11.83 9.78 6.96
CA LEU A 29 -12.25 8.91 5.85
C LEU A 29 -13.30 9.58 4.95
N LEU A 30 -14.27 10.31 5.52
CA LEU A 30 -15.27 11.04 4.74
C LEU A 30 -14.63 12.13 3.88
N VAL A 31 -13.75 12.95 4.47
CA VAL A 31 -13.00 13.99 3.73
C VAL A 31 -12.22 13.36 2.59
N ALA A 32 -11.47 12.29 2.88
CA ALA A 32 -10.66 11.61 1.88
C ALA A 32 -11.54 11.00 0.77
N THR A 33 -12.72 10.45 1.10
CA THR A 33 -13.66 9.91 0.10
C THR A 33 -14.24 11.01 -0.77
N MET A 34 -14.55 12.17 -0.20
CA MET A 34 -15.00 13.35 -0.94
C MET A 34 -13.93 13.84 -1.92
N VAL A 35 -12.68 13.94 -1.47
CA VAL A 35 -11.54 14.32 -2.32
C VAL A 35 -11.34 13.28 -3.43
N GLY A 36 -11.28 11.99 -3.08
CA GLY A 36 -11.12 10.91 -4.07
C GLY A 36 -12.24 10.92 -5.12
N THR A 37 -13.48 11.19 -4.72
CA THR A 37 -14.61 11.36 -5.66
C THR A 37 -14.37 12.56 -6.58
N GLY A 38 -13.90 13.69 -6.06
CA GLY A 38 -13.54 14.85 -6.86
C GLY A 38 -12.41 14.57 -7.86
N LEU A 39 -11.39 13.82 -7.46
CA LEU A 39 -10.30 13.38 -8.34
C LEU A 39 -10.83 12.55 -9.51
N VAL A 40 -11.69 11.55 -9.21
CA VAL A 40 -12.33 10.69 -10.22
C VAL A 40 -13.18 11.53 -11.18
N VAL A 41 -14.00 12.45 -10.67
CA VAL A 41 -14.82 13.33 -11.52
C VAL A 41 -13.91 14.21 -12.40
N GLY A 42 -12.84 14.78 -11.87
CA GLY A 42 -11.92 15.59 -12.65
C GLY A 42 -11.19 14.81 -13.75
N THR A 43 -10.76 13.57 -13.48
CA THR A 43 -10.22 12.67 -14.52
C THR A 43 -11.24 12.40 -15.61
N MET A 44 -12.51 12.15 -15.24
CA MET A 44 -13.57 11.94 -16.22
C MET A 44 -13.85 13.19 -17.07
N LEU A 45 -13.88 14.38 -16.45
CA LEU A 45 -14.06 15.64 -17.18
C LEU A 45 -12.92 15.92 -18.15
N HIS A 46 -11.68 15.63 -17.75
CA HIS A 46 -10.54 15.68 -18.66
C HIS A 46 -10.75 14.75 -19.86
N ASN A 47 -11.13 13.49 -19.61
CA ASN A 47 -11.31 12.52 -20.69
C ASN A 47 -12.45 12.91 -21.64
N LEU A 48 -13.56 13.48 -21.14
CA LEU A 48 -14.67 13.93 -21.99
C LEU A 48 -14.35 15.17 -22.83
N VAL A 49 -13.58 16.12 -22.29
CA VAL A 49 -13.37 17.44 -22.93
C VAL A 49 -12.06 17.49 -23.72
N LEU A 50 -11.06 16.71 -23.30
CA LEU A 50 -9.68 16.77 -23.78
C LEU A 50 -9.17 15.39 -24.24
N ALA A 51 -10.07 14.50 -24.67
CA ALA A 51 -9.70 13.23 -25.28
C ALA A 51 -8.81 13.43 -26.52
N ASP A 52 -9.19 14.32 -27.45
CA ASP A 52 -8.49 14.42 -28.74
C ASP A 52 -7.01 14.82 -28.60
N PRO A 53 -6.64 15.86 -27.83
CA PRO A 53 -5.24 16.20 -27.62
C PRO A 53 -4.46 15.10 -26.89
N TRP A 54 -5.11 14.38 -25.96
CA TRP A 54 -4.47 13.26 -25.27
C TRP A 54 -4.21 12.09 -26.22
N ASN A 55 -5.21 11.71 -27.03
CA ASN A 55 -5.10 10.64 -28.01
C ASN A 55 -4.09 10.97 -29.11
N ALA A 56 -4.05 12.23 -29.57
CA ALA A 56 -3.04 12.70 -30.52
C ALA A 56 -1.64 12.56 -29.92
N ARG A 57 -1.44 13.03 -28.69
CA ARG A 57 -0.14 12.92 -28.01
C ARG A 57 0.24 11.47 -27.73
N PHE A 58 -0.71 10.63 -27.32
CA PHE A 58 -0.49 9.20 -27.13
C PHE A 58 0.02 8.56 -28.43
N ARG A 59 -0.64 8.83 -29.57
CA ARG A 59 -0.18 8.35 -30.88
C ARG A 59 1.21 8.84 -31.23
N GLU A 60 1.53 10.12 -30.99
CA GLU A 60 2.89 10.64 -31.18
C GLU A 60 3.92 9.92 -30.30
N CYS A 61 3.57 9.67 -29.03
CA CYS A 61 4.45 9.04 -28.06
C CYS A 61 4.59 7.52 -28.24
N THR A 62 3.66 6.87 -28.95
CA THR A 62 3.80 5.45 -29.31
C THR A 62 4.76 5.23 -30.48
N VAL A 63 5.04 6.27 -31.30
CA VAL A 63 6.03 6.21 -32.40
C VAL A 63 7.44 6.59 -31.91
N VAL A 64 7.75 6.35 -30.63
CA VAL A 64 9.06 6.71 -30.06
C VAL A 64 10.14 5.72 -30.53
N PRO A 65 11.31 6.21 -30.97
CA PRO A 65 12.35 5.37 -31.54
C PRO A 65 13.05 4.48 -30.52
N GLU A 66 13.73 3.48 -31.08
CA GLU A 66 14.61 2.47 -30.52
C GLU A 66 15.25 2.79 -29.14
N GLY A 67 14.86 2.03 -28.10
CA GLY A 67 15.52 1.99 -26.79
C GLY A 67 15.07 0.79 -25.94
N GLY A 68 15.90 0.26 -25.03
CA GLY A 68 15.54 -0.94 -24.24
C GLY A 68 14.19 -0.74 -23.52
N PRO A 69 13.51 -1.79 -23.03
CA PRO A 69 12.19 -1.64 -22.38
C PRO A 69 12.13 -0.53 -21.31
N GLY A 70 13.23 -0.33 -20.57
CA GLY A 70 13.38 0.79 -19.62
C GLY A 70 13.47 2.17 -20.27
N VAL A 71 14.23 2.30 -21.36
CA VAL A 71 14.36 3.55 -22.14
C VAL A 71 13.04 3.89 -22.84
N LEU A 72 12.35 2.89 -23.43
CA LEU A 72 11.02 3.10 -24.03
C LEU A 72 10.01 3.58 -22.99
N ALA A 73 9.95 2.94 -21.82
CA ALA A 73 9.05 3.37 -20.75
C ALA A 73 9.40 4.79 -20.26
N GLU A 74 10.68 5.15 -20.22
CA GLU A 74 11.15 6.49 -19.86
C GLU A 74 10.79 7.54 -20.90
N THR A 75 11.13 7.32 -22.16
CA THR A 75 10.83 8.25 -23.25
C THR A 75 9.33 8.39 -23.46
N PHE A 76 8.55 7.30 -23.35
CA PHE A 76 7.09 7.34 -23.37
C PHE A 76 6.54 8.18 -22.20
N THR A 77 7.01 7.94 -20.98
CA THR A 77 6.57 8.69 -19.79
C THR A 77 6.90 10.18 -19.94
N ALA A 78 8.11 10.51 -20.40
CA ALA A 78 8.54 11.88 -20.64
C ALA A 78 7.70 12.55 -21.75
N CYS A 79 7.40 11.83 -22.83
CA CYS A 79 6.60 12.31 -23.94
C CYS A 79 5.14 12.58 -23.52
N MET A 80 4.54 11.71 -22.70
CA MET A 80 3.18 11.83 -22.18
C MET A 80 3.05 12.81 -21.01
N ALA A 81 4.15 13.20 -20.36
CA ALA A 81 4.13 14.02 -19.16
C ALA A 81 3.28 15.30 -19.29
N PRO A 82 3.32 16.09 -20.38
CA PRO A 82 2.55 17.34 -20.47
C PRO A 82 1.02 17.13 -20.44
N VAL A 83 0.51 16.13 -21.16
CA VAL A 83 -0.92 15.83 -21.18
C VAL A 83 -1.38 15.19 -19.87
N GLU A 84 -0.53 14.36 -19.26
CA GLU A 84 -0.77 13.78 -17.93
C GLU A 84 -0.77 14.84 -16.82
N GLN A 85 0.14 15.81 -16.84
CA GLN A 85 0.14 16.95 -15.92
C GLN A 85 -1.18 17.73 -15.99
N ARG A 86 -1.72 17.94 -17.20
CA ARG A 86 -3.01 18.62 -17.39
C ARG A 86 -4.17 17.82 -16.81
N ARG A 87 -4.21 16.51 -17.06
CA ARG A 87 -5.20 15.58 -16.48
C ARG A 87 -5.17 15.60 -14.96
N VAL A 88 -3.98 15.50 -14.39
CA VAL A 88 -3.73 15.54 -12.94
C VAL A 88 -4.14 16.89 -12.36
N ALA A 89 -3.78 18.00 -13.00
CA ALA A 89 -4.15 19.33 -12.54
C ALA A 89 -5.68 19.50 -12.47
N ILE A 90 -6.41 19.05 -13.49
CA ILE A 90 -7.89 19.07 -13.47
C ILE A 90 -8.44 18.18 -12.36
N ALA A 91 -7.90 16.97 -12.19
CA ALA A 91 -8.29 16.09 -11.09
C ALA A 91 -8.09 16.76 -9.72
N LEU A 92 -6.92 17.35 -9.46
CA LEU A 92 -6.60 18.06 -8.23
C LEU A 92 -7.49 19.28 -8.01
N VAL A 93 -7.76 20.08 -9.05
CA VAL A 93 -8.69 21.21 -8.99
C VAL A 93 -10.08 20.75 -8.57
N MET A 94 -10.59 19.65 -9.13
CA MET A 94 -11.89 19.11 -8.76
C MET A 94 -11.90 18.54 -7.34
N GLY A 95 -10.83 17.87 -6.91
CA GLY A 95 -10.64 17.46 -5.52
C GLY A 95 -10.65 18.64 -4.53
N ALA A 96 -9.97 19.73 -4.86
CA ALA A 96 -9.94 20.96 -4.07
C ALA A 96 -11.30 21.68 -4.08
N LEU A 97 -11.98 21.74 -5.22
CA LEU A 97 -13.30 22.33 -5.37
C LEU A 97 -14.32 21.66 -4.45
N VAL A 98 -14.29 20.32 -4.35
CA VAL A 98 -15.15 19.58 -3.41
C VAL A 98 -14.95 20.06 -1.97
N LEU A 99 -13.69 20.25 -1.54
CA LEU A 99 -13.40 20.72 -0.19
C LEU A 99 -13.88 22.16 0.05
N VAL A 100 -13.66 23.05 -0.92
CA VAL A 100 -14.11 24.44 -0.85
C VAL A 100 -15.63 24.51 -0.76
N LEU A 101 -16.35 23.80 -1.64
CA LEU A 101 -17.81 23.75 -1.62
C LEU A 101 -18.34 23.14 -0.32
N ALA A 102 -17.72 22.05 0.16
CA ALA A 102 -18.13 21.43 1.43
C ALA A 102 -17.91 22.36 2.63
N TRP A 103 -16.79 23.10 2.63
CA TRP A 103 -16.50 24.09 3.65
C TRP A 103 -17.51 25.25 3.63
N ILE A 104 -17.86 25.76 2.44
CA ILE A 104 -18.92 26.77 2.28
C ILE A 104 -20.24 26.25 2.85
N VAL A 105 -20.64 25.01 2.55
CA VAL A 105 -21.86 24.40 3.11
C VAL A 105 -21.76 24.32 4.65
N VAL A 106 -20.63 23.90 5.21
CA VAL A 106 -20.43 23.85 6.67
C VAL A 106 -20.58 25.22 7.33
N LEU A 107 -20.17 26.30 6.66
CA LEU A 107 -20.32 27.67 7.17
C LEU A 107 -21.74 28.22 7.01
N VAL A 108 -22.38 27.96 5.86
CA VAL A 108 -23.67 28.58 5.49
C VAL A 108 -24.87 27.81 6.02
N ALA A 109 -24.83 26.47 5.98
CA ALA A 109 -25.95 25.61 6.35
C ALA A 109 -26.49 25.83 7.78
N PRO A 110 -25.67 26.08 8.82
CA PRO A 110 -26.17 26.36 10.17
C PRO A 110 -27.08 27.59 10.22
N THR A 111 -26.70 28.68 9.54
CA THR A 111 -27.49 29.92 9.52
C THR A 111 -28.78 29.75 8.71
N VAL A 112 -28.70 29.02 7.59
CA VAL A 112 -29.90 28.66 6.82
C VAL A 112 -30.84 27.79 7.65
N HIS A 113 -30.29 26.85 8.42
CA HIS A 113 -31.06 26.00 9.34
C HIS A 113 -31.75 26.82 10.44
N GLU A 114 -31.02 27.73 11.08
CA GLU A 114 -31.53 28.64 12.11
C GLU A 114 -32.71 29.47 11.59
N ARG A 115 -32.53 30.11 10.42
CA ARG A 115 -33.57 30.93 9.76
C ARG A 115 -34.79 30.09 9.36
N ARG A 116 -34.57 28.94 8.70
CA ARG A 116 -35.67 28.07 8.23
C ARG A 116 -36.47 27.45 9.37
N ARG A 117 -35.84 27.16 10.51
CA ARG A 117 -36.49 26.58 11.69
C ARG A 117 -37.04 27.65 12.65
N GLY A 118 -36.79 28.93 12.39
CA GLY A 118 -37.23 30.04 13.24
C GLY A 118 -36.69 29.91 14.66
N LEU A 119 -35.45 29.43 14.80
CA LEU A 119 -34.82 29.25 16.11
C LEU A 119 -34.51 30.61 16.72
N ARG A 120 -34.82 30.78 18.00
CA ARG A 120 -34.60 32.03 18.72
C ARG A 120 -33.80 31.78 20.00
N PRO A 121 -32.93 32.72 20.42
CA PRO A 121 -32.32 32.68 21.73
C PRO A 121 -33.37 32.48 22.83
N LEU A 122 -33.00 31.79 23.90
CA LEU A 122 -33.89 31.58 25.03
C LEU A 122 -34.09 32.88 25.81
N ASP A 123 -35.35 33.32 25.93
CA ASP A 123 -35.74 34.56 26.63
C ASP A 123 -35.55 34.48 28.16
N GLY A 124 -35.67 35.62 28.86
CA GLY A 124 -35.40 35.75 30.30
C GLY A 124 -36.24 34.85 31.22
N GLY A 125 -37.41 34.36 30.79
CA GLY A 125 -38.27 33.50 31.61
C GLY A 125 -37.72 32.10 31.95
N ASN A 126 -36.52 31.74 31.48
CA ASN A 126 -35.92 30.41 31.68
C ASN A 126 -34.51 30.48 32.28
N GLU A 127 -34.24 31.46 33.15
CA GLU A 127 -32.94 31.67 33.80
C GLU A 127 -32.39 30.42 34.49
N ARG A 128 -33.23 29.68 35.22
CA ARG A 128 -32.81 28.43 35.90
C ARG A 128 -32.22 27.41 34.92
N ALA A 129 -32.85 27.21 33.77
CA ALA A 129 -32.36 26.29 32.74
C ALA A 129 -31.05 26.80 32.12
N ARG A 130 -30.93 28.12 31.91
CA ARG A 130 -29.68 28.74 31.41
C ARG A 130 -28.52 28.59 32.39
N CYS A 131 -28.75 28.85 33.68
CA CYS A 131 -27.73 28.68 34.72
C CYS A 131 -27.30 27.22 34.81
N ARG A 132 -28.25 26.28 34.89
CA ARG A 132 -27.93 24.85 34.94
C ARG A 132 -27.16 24.40 33.70
N PHE A 133 -27.57 24.84 32.52
CA PHE A 133 -26.86 24.52 31.28
C PHE A 133 -25.44 25.09 31.25
N ALA A 134 -25.23 26.31 31.78
CA ALA A 134 -23.90 26.91 31.88
C ALA A 134 -22.99 26.15 32.85
N GLU A 135 -23.53 25.66 33.98
CA GLU A 135 -22.80 24.77 34.90
C GLU A 135 -22.38 23.48 34.20
N LEU A 136 -23.31 22.80 33.51
CA LEU A 136 -23.01 21.58 32.75
C LEU A 136 -21.98 21.84 31.63
N ALA A 137 -22.00 23.01 31.00
CA ALA A 137 -21.01 23.39 30.00
C ALA A 137 -19.62 23.60 30.62
N ALA A 138 -19.55 24.20 31.81
CA ALA A 138 -18.30 24.33 32.56
C ALA A 138 -17.76 22.95 33.00
N GLU A 139 -18.63 22.07 33.52
CA GLU A 139 -18.30 20.65 33.79
C GLU A 139 -17.79 19.94 32.53
N ALA A 140 -18.31 20.31 31.35
CA ALA A 140 -17.86 19.76 30.08
C ALA A 140 -16.47 20.23 29.64
N GLY A 141 -15.89 21.21 30.34
CA GLY A 141 -14.61 21.84 30.02
C GLY A 141 -14.71 22.91 28.94
N LEU A 142 -15.90 23.42 28.66
CA LEU A 142 -16.10 24.48 27.67
C LEU A 142 -15.74 25.84 28.28
N ARG A 143 -14.85 26.59 27.60
CA ARG A 143 -14.47 27.96 28.01
C ARG A 143 -15.63 28.94 27.98
N ARG A 144 -16.59 28.72 27.09
CA ARG A 144 -17.81 29.53 26.94
C ARG A 144 -18.99 28.58 26.71
N PRO A 145 -20.11 28.74 27.43
CA PRO A 145 -21.30 27.92 27.18
C PRO A 145 -21.87 28.24 25.80
N PRO A 146 -22.30 27.24 25.01
CA PRO A 146 -22.97 27.49 23.75
C PRO A 146 -24.32 28.18 23.98
N LEU A 147 -24.79 28.95 23.00
CA LEU A 147 -26.05 29.69 23.14
C LEU A 147 -27.23 28.71 23.15
N LEU A 148 -28.04 28.76 24.21
CA LEU A 148 -29.27 27.99 24.30
C LEU A 148 -30.36 28.65 23.45
N VAL A 149 -30.94 27.89 22.53
CA VAL A 149 -32.01 28.37 21.66
C VAL A 149 -33.25 27.49 21.81
N ARG A 150 -34.41 28.09 21.53
CA ARG A 150 -35.70 27.40 21.46
C ARG A 150 -36.22 27.37 20.03
N GLY A 151 -36.97 26.32 19.69
CA GLY A 151 -37.73 26.27 18.45
C GLY A 151 -38.85 27.33 18.43
N GLY A 152 -39.24 27.78 17.23
CA GLY A 152 -40.45 28.59 17.06
C GLY A 152 -41.70 27.81 17.49
N SER A 153 -42.73 28.50 18.01
CA SER A 153 -43.92 27.86 18.61
C SER A 153 -44.74 27.00 17.63
N LEU A 154 -44.57 27.21 16.32
CA LEU A 154 -45.34 26.52 15.26
C LEU A 154 -44.62 25.30 14.66
N ASN A 155 -43.30 25.17 14.83
CA ASN A 155 -42.49 24.10 14.22
C ASN A 155 -41.87 23.24 15.33
N GLY A 156 -42.68 22.33 15.89
CA GLY A 156 -42.36 21.49 17.05
C GLY A 156 -41.01 20.77 16.93
N VAL A 157 -39.96 21.37 17.51
CA VAL A 157 -38.69 20.68 17.77
C VAL A 157 -38.97 19.63 18.85
N THR A 158 -38.86 18.36 18.48
CA THR A 158 -39.12 17.23 19.38
C THR A 158 -37.93 16.91 20.26
N ASP A 159 -36.72 17.11 19.73
CA ASP A 159 -35.48 16.61 20.32
C ASP A 159 -34.46 17.73 20.45
N ALA A 160 -33.67 17.66 21.53
CA ALA A 160 -32.51 18.52 21.70
C ALA A 160 -31.47 18.18 20.62
N HIS A 161 -30.71 19.18 20.18
CA HIS A 161 -29.57 18.97 19.29
C HIS A 161 -28.61 20.16 19.29
N ALA A 162 -27.31 19.89 19.19
CA ALA A 162 -26.28 20.89 18.96
C ALA A 162 -26.14 21.26 17.46
N TYR A 163 -25.95 22.54 17.17
CA TYR A 163 -25.71 23.08 15.83
C TYR A 163 -24.87 24.37 15.87
N GLY A 164 -24.57 24.96 14.72
CA GLY A 164 -23.83 26.23 14.63
C GLY A 164 -22.57 26.14 13.77
N ARG A 165 -21.76 27.20 13.82
CA ARG A 165 -20.48 27.30 13.09
C ARG A 165 -19.31 27.01 14.04
N PRO A 166 -18.13 26.61 13.52
CA PRO A 166 -16.93 26.51 14.34
C PRO A 166 -16.68 27.76 15.19
N GLY A 167 -16.77 27.63 16.51
CA GLY A 167 -16.57 28.71 17.47
C GLY A 167 -17.84 29.45 17.93
N ASP A 168 -18.97 29.28 17.23
CA ASP A 168 -20.26 29.89 17.54
C ASP A 168 -21.36 28.81 17.58
N TRP A 169 -21.25 27.97 18.62
CA TRP A 169 -22.10 26.80 18.82
C TRP A 169 -23.38 27.16 19.58
N ARG A 170 -24.48 26.50 19.19
CA ARG A 170 -25.82 26.67 19.74
C ARG A 170 -26.39 25.31 20.09
N VAL A 171 -27.22 25.24 21.12
CA VAL A 171 -27.95 24.02 21.48
C VAL A 171 -29.44 24.31 21.48
N VAL A 172 -30.18 23.61 20.64
CA VAL A 172 -31.64 23.67 20.62
C VAL A 172 -32.16 22.79 21.74
N VAL A 173 -33.05 23.33 22.57
CA VAL A 173 -33.71 22.57 23.63
C VAL A 173 -35.22 22.67 23.49
N PRO A 174 -35.95 21.54 23.45
CA PRO A 174 -37.40 21.57 23.41
C PRO A 174 -37.97 22.09 24.74
N LEU A 175 -39.11 22.80 24.69
CA LEU A 175 -39.74 23.41 25.87
C LEU A 175 -39.99 22.41 27.01
N LYS A 176 -40.35 21.16 26.67
CA LYS A 176 -40.53 20.08 27.65
C LYS A 176 -39.27 19.76 28.43
N LEU A 177 -38.10 19.83 27.78
CA LEU A 177 -36.81 19.57 28.43
C LEU A 177 -36.37 20.76 29.29
N LEU A 178 -36.69 21.99 28.86
CA LEU A 178 -36.47 23.20 29.68
C LEU A 178 -37.28 23.16 30.99
N ALA A 179 -38.53 22.71 30.93
CA ALA A 179 -39.37 22.54 32.12
C ALA A 179 -38.82 21.49 33.10
N LEU A 180 -37.98 20.56 32.63
CA LEU A 180 -37.34 19.51 33.42
C LEU A 180 -35.90 19.84 33.82
N ALA A 181 -35.43 21.08 33.60
CA ALA A 181 -34.05 21.45 33.87
C ALA A 181 -33.63 21.16 35.33
N GLY A 182 -32.44 20.54 35.49
CA GLY A 182 -31.93 20.10 36.79
C GLY A 182 -32.41 18.71 37.22
N THR A 183 -33.29 18.05 36.46
CA THR A 183 -33.57 16.62 36.67
C THR A 183 -32.44 15.78 36.08
N PRO A 184 -32.13 14.59 36.65
CA PRO A 184 -31.09 13.71 36.10
C PRO A 184 -31.28 13.39 34.62
N ARG A 185 -32.53 13.24 34.18
CA ARG A 185 -32.86 13.01 32.76
C ARG A 185 -32.57 14.25 31.91
N ALA A 186 -33.00 15.44 32.32
CA ALA A 186 -32.71 16.64 31.52
C ALA A 186 -31.20 16.91 31.43
N ASP A 187 -30.49 16.75 32.56
CA ASP A 187 -29.05 16.94 32.63
C ASP A 187 -28.30 15.91 31.77
N ALA A 188 -28.76 14.65 31.71
CA ALA A 188 -28.19 13.63 30.84
C ALA A 188 -28.27 14.01 29.36
N VAL A 189 -29.43 14.49 28.90
CA VAL A 189 -29.60 14.98 27.51
C VAL A 189 -28.72 16.20 27.27
N MET A 190 -28.69 17.17 28.20
CA MET A 190 -27.84 18.36 28.06
C MET A 190 -26.35 18.00 28.01
N ARG A 191 -25.88 17.05 28.82
CA ARG A 191 -24.49 16.56 28.78
C ARG A 191 -24.17 15.84 27.47
N HIS A 192 -25.12 15.09 26.90
CA HIS A 192 -24.97 14.49 25.58
C HIS A 192 -24.80 15.58 24.49
N GLU A 193 -25.66 16.61 24.48
CA GLU A 193 -25.54 17.70 23.51
C GLU A 193 -24.27 18.53 23.69
N LEU A 194 -23.87 18.78 24.95
CA LEU A 194 -22.62 19.45 25.28
C LEU A 194 -21.40 18.60 24.91
N ALA A 195 -21.51 17.27 24.93
CA ALA A 195 -20.45 16.38 24.46
C ALA A 195 -20.16 16.62 22.98
N HIS A 196 -21.18 16.79 22.13
CA HIS A 196 -20.97 17.15 20.72
C HIS A 196 -20.18 18.45 20.55
N VAL A 197 -20.55 19.49 21.32
CA VAL A 197 -19.86 20.78 21.31
C VAL A 197 -18.43 20.67 21.80
N ALA A 198 -18.21 20.01 22.95
CA ALA A 198 -16.89 19.77 23.52
C ALA A 198 -16.01 18.94 22.59
N HIS A 199 -16.63 18.03 21.85
CA HIS A 199 -15.96 17.19 20.89
C HIS A 199 -15.61 17.88 19.56
N ARG A 200 -16.20 19.06 19.30
CA ARG A 200 -16.15 19.78 18.03
C ARG A 200 -16.68 18.95 16.85
N ASP A 201 -17.58 18.02 17.11
CA ASP A 201 -18.12 17.11 16.10
C ASP A 201 -19.38 17.65 15.40
N VAL A 202 -19.94 18.76 15.90
CA VAL A 202 -21.04 19.50 15.24
C VAL A 202 -20.66 19.89 13.80
N GLY A 203 -19.41 20.29 13.57
CA GLY A 203 -18.89 20.55 12.22
C GLY A 203 -18.88 19.31 11.33
N PHE A 204 -18.60 18.13 11.89
CA PHE A 204 -18.64 16.87 11.13
C PHE A 204 -20.06 16.49 10.72
N THR A 205 -21.07 16.86 11.49
CA THR A 205 -22.49 16.73 11.09
C THR A 205 -22.78 17.52 9.83
N TRP A 206 -22.30 18.77 9.78
CA TRP A 206 -22.47 19.62 8.60
C TRP A 206 -21.66 19.13 7.42
N LEU A 207 -20.44 18.62 7.65
CA LEU A 207 -19.65 17.97 6.60
C LEU A 207 -20.35 16.73 6.04
N ALA A 208 -20.90 15.87 6.91
CA ALA A 208 -21.68 14.70 6.53
C ALA A 208 -22.96 15.06 5.76
N ARG A 209 -23.51 16.25 5.97
CA ARG A 209 -24.60 16.78 5.15
C ARG A 209 -24.09 17.31 3.80
N ALA A 210 -23.02 18.10 3.85
CA ALA A 210 -22.38 18.72 2.70
C ALA A 210 -21.93 17.68 1.66
N SER A 211 -21.57 16.47 2.09
CA SER A 211 -21.17 15.41 1.15
C SER A 211 -22.23 15.14 0.08
N TRP A 212 -23.52 15.16 0.41
CA TRP A 212 -24.58 14.99 -0.60
C TRP A 212 -24.89 16.28 -1.35
N ASP A 213 -24.93 17.41 -0.63
CA ASP A 213 -25.20 18.72 -1.24
C ASP A 213 -24.15 19.09 -2.30
N VAL A 214 -22.92 18.58 -2.16
CA VAL A 214 -21.79 18.81 -3.09
C VAL A 214 -21.60 17.66 -4.07
N LEU A 215 -21.48 16.41 -3.61
CA LEU A 215 -21.13 15.31 -4.50
C LEU A 215 -22.27 14.91 -5.44
N GLY A 216 -23.54 15.09 -5.04
CA GLY A 216 -24.68 14.77 -5.90
C GLY A 216 -24.62 15.51 -7.23
N PRO A 217 -24.64 16.86 -7.23
CA PRO A 217 -24.47 17.66 -8.45
C PRO A 217 -23.15 17.34 -9.18
N LEU A 218 -22.07 17.12 -8.45
CA LEU A 218 -20.76 16.88 -9.05
C LEU A 218 -20.65 15.54 -9.78
N LEU A 219 -21.26 14.48 -9.26
CA LEU A 219 -21.35 13.17 -9.93
C LEU A 219 -22.27 13.20 -11.15
N LEU A 220 -23.22 14.15 -11.22
CA LEU A 220 -24.06 14.33 -12.39
C LEU A 220 -23.36 15.14 -13.50
N LEU A 221 -22.33 15.91 -13.16
CA LEU A 221 -21.67 16.83 -14.10
C LEU A 221 -21.08 16.11 -15.33
N PRO A 222 -20.32 15.01 -15.21
CA PRO A 222 -19.85 14.28 -16.39
C PRO A 222 -20.96 13.70 -17.26
N LEU A 223 -22.11 13.33 -16.67
CA LEU A 223 -23.26 12.84 -17.45
C LEU A 223 -23.87 13.94 -18.32
N PHE A 224 -24.08 15.13 -17.74
CA PHE A 224 -24.57 16.28 -18.50
C PHE A 224 -23.60 16.67 -19.61
N LEU A 225 -22.30 16.58 -19.36
CA LEU A 225 -21.28 16.92 -20.34
C LEU A 225 -21.17 15.87 -21.45
N ALA A 226 -21.21 14.58 -21.11
CA ALA A 226 -21.27 13.49 -22.09
C ALA A 226 -22.48 13.64 -23.03
N LEU A 227 -23.66 13.96 -22.48
CA LEU A 227 -24.86 14.27 -23.26
C LEU A 227 -24.68 15.50 -24.16
N ALA A 228 -23.98 16.53 -23.68
CA ALA A 228 -23.76 17.77 -24.45
C ALA A 228 -22.72 17.60 -25.57
N VAL A 229 -21.69 16.78 -25.35
CA VAL A 229 -20.63 16.47 -26.34
C VAL A 229 -21.09 15.41 -27.34
N GLY A 230 -22.08 14.57 -26.98
CA GLY A 230 -22.60 13.51 -27.83
C GLY A 230 -21.83 12.18 -27.71
N ASP A 231 -20.91 12.06 -26.76
CA ASP A 231 -20.17 10.83 -26.47
C ASP A 231 -20.87 10.04 -25.35
N LEU A 232 -21.72 9.10 -25.74
CA LEU A 232 -22.49 8.26 -24.81
C LEU A 232 -21.82 6.92 -24.51
N GLU A 233 -20.71 6.58 -25.18
CA GLU A 233 -20.05 5.28 -25.04
C GLU A 233 -19.48 5.08 -23.63
N VAL A 234 -19.00 6.16 -23.03
CA VAL A 234 -18.41 6.16 -21.68
C VAL A 234 -19.44 6.23 -20.55
N VAL A 235 -20.72 6.51 -20.86
CA VAL A 235 -21.77 6.76 -19.85
C VAL A 235 -22.09 5.52 -18.99
N PRO A 236 -22.31 4.31 -19.54
CA PRO A 236 -22.64 3.14 -18.72
C PRO A 236 -21.53 2.80 -17.73
N ASP A 237 -20.28 2.86 -18.19
CA ASP A 237 -19.08 2.59 -17.40
C ASP A 237 -18.91 3.62 -16.27
N TYR A 238 -19.16 4.90 -16.57
CA TYR A 238 -19.17 5.96 -15.58
C TYR A 238 -20.30 5.81 -14.54
N LEU A 239 -21.53 5.50 -14.96
CA LEU A 239 -22.69 5.36 -14.07
C LEU A 239 -22.45 4.31 -12.98
N VAL A 240 -21.85 3.17 -13.34
CA VAL A 240 -21.51 2.12 -12.37
C VAL A 240 -20.51 2.65 -11.34
N ARG A 241 -19.44 3.34 -11.77
CA ARG A 241 -18.43 3.91 -10.85
C ARG A 241 -19.01 5.01 -9.97
N ALA A 242 -19.81 5.90 -10.54
CA ALA A 242 -20.49 6.96 -9.80
C ALA A 242 -21.45 6.37 -8.75
N ALA A 243 -22.19 5.31 -9.09
CA ALA A 243 -23.05 4.61 -8.14
C ALA A 243 -22.25 3.97 -7.00
N VAL A 244 -21.14 3.29 -7.29
CA VAL A 244 -20.29 2.69 -6.25
C VAL A 244 -19.70 3.77 -5.34
N LEU A 245 -19.20 4.88 -5.90
CA LEU A 245 -18.69 6.01 -5.13
C LEU A 245 -19.77 6.61 -4.21
N ALA A 246 -20.98 6.83 -4.74
CA ALA A 246 -22.10 7.33 -3.95
C ALA A 246 -22.47 6.39 -2.80
N VAL A 247 -22.46 5.07 -3.03
CA VAL A 247 -22.70 4.06 -1.99
C VAL A 247 -21.62 4.12 -0.92
N VAL A 248 -20.33 4.14 -1.29
CA VAL A 248 -19.22 4.21 -0.33
C VAL A 248 -19.29 5.49 0.51
N VAL A 249 -19.51 6.65 -0.13
CA VAL A 249 -19.70 7.92 0.58
C VAL A 249 -20.85 7.82 1.58
N GLN A 250 -21.98 7.26 1.16
CA GLN A 250 -23.15 7.11 2.02
C GLN A 250 -22.89 6.17 3.20
N LEU A 251 -22.14 5.08 3.01
CA LEU A 251 -21.74 4.16 4.08
C LEU A 251 -20.81 4.84 5.10
N VAL A 252 -19.80 5.58 4.63
CA VAL A 252 -18.87 6.33 5.49
C VAL A 252 -19.62 7.41 6.27
N ARG A 253 -20.49 8.17 5.59
CA ARG A 253 -21.36 9.17 6.20
C ARG A 253 -22.24 8.58 7.30
N ALA A 254 -22.92 7.47 7.02
CA ALA A 254 -23.78 6.81 7.99
C ALA A 254 -22.97 6.29 9.19
N GLY A 255 -21.80 5.68 8.94
CA GLY A 255 -20.88 5.24 9.99
C GLY A 255 -20.38 6.38 10.88
N LEU A 256 -20.02 7.52 10.30
CA LEU A 256 -19.60 8.72 11.03
C LEU A 256 -20.71 9.22 11.97
N LEU A 257 -21.93 9.38 11.44
CA LEU A 257 -23.06 9.87 12.22
C LEU A 257 -23.42 8.93 13.37
N ARG A 258 -23.37 7.60 13.15
CA ARG A 258 -23.59 6.62 14.23
C ARG A 258 -22.53 6.68 15.32
N ALA A 259 -21.26 6.81 14.92
CA ALA A 259 -20.13 6.87 15.86
C ALA A 259 -20.24 8.06 16.81
N ARG A 260 -20.69 9.20 16.27
CA ARG A 260 -20.81 10.47 17.00
C ARG A 260 -21.73 10.34 18.20
N GLU A 261 -22.89 9.70 18.00
CA GLU A 261 -23.90 9.49 19.04
C GLU A 261 -23.36 8.60 20.17
N VAL A 262 -22.68 7.49 19.82
CA VAL A 262 -22.08 6.59 20.81
C VAL A 262 -20.96 7.28 21.60
N ASP A 263 -20.09 8.03 20.91
CA ASP A 263 -19.02 8.79 21.56
C ASP A 263 -19.61 9.85 22.51
N ALA A 264 -20.72 10.51 22.15
CA ALA A 264 -21.41 11.48 23.00
C ALA A 264 -22.07 10.84 24.23
N ASP A 265 -22.70 9.67 24.08
CA ASP A 265 -23.28 8.90 25.20
C ASP A 265 -22.23 8.54 26.25
N LEU A 266 -21.10 7.98 25.81
CA LEU A 266 -19.98 7.63 26.69
C LEU A 266 -19.39 8.86 27.39
N SER A 267 -19.35 9.97 26.67
CA SER A 267 -18.84 11.26 27.13
C SER A 267 -19.75 11.91 28.18
N ALA A 268 -21.07 11.76 28.04
CA ALA A 268 -22.06 12.19 29.03
C ALA A 268 -21.94 11.38 30.34
N VAL A 269 -21.75 10.07 30.25
CA VAL A 269 -21.53 9.21 31.43
C VAL A 269 -20.20 9.50 32.10
N ARG A 270 -19.12 9.69 31.32
CA ARG A 270 -17.80 10.08 31.86
C ARG A 270 -17.86 11.38 32.66
N ARG A 271 -18.80 12.27 32.35
CA ARG A 271 -19.04 13.55 33.05
C ARG A 271 -20.10 13.48 34.15
N GLY A 272 -20.37 12.29 34.69
CA GLY A 272 -21.21 12.11 35.87
C GLY A 272 -22.68 11.85 35.60
N THR A 273 -23.09 11.58 34.35
CA THR A 273 -24.41 11.01 34.10
C THR A 273 -24.45 9.57 34.60
N ASP A 274 -25.45 9.23 35.42
CA ASP A 274 -25.70 7.84 35.81
C ASP A 274 -25.95 6.97 34.55
N PRO A 275 -25.17 5.88 34.34
CA PRO A 275 -25.38 4.97 33.22
C PRO A 275 -26.82 4.48 33.07
N GLU A 276 -27.55 4.24 34.16
CA GLU A 276 -28.94 3.74 34.11
C GLU A 276 -29.91 4.81 33.62
N VAL A 277 -29.69 6.07 33.98
CA VAL A 277 -30.45 7.21 33.43
C VAL A 277 -30.24 7.30 31.93
N MET A 278 -29.00 7.17 31.47
CA MET A 278 -28.68 7.20 30.04
C MET A 278 -29.28 5.99 29.29
N LEU A 279 -29.21 4.79 29.89
CA LEU A 279 -29.83 3.58 29.34
C LEU A 279 -31.35 3.75 29.21
N GLY A 280 -32.02 4.27 30.23
CA GLY A 280 -33.45 4.56 30.19
C GLY A 280 -33.83 5.54 29.08
N GLN A 281 -32.98 6.54 28.79
CA GLN A 281 -33.17 7.47 27.67
C GLN A 281 -33.02 6.79 26.31
N THR A 282 -31.97 5.97 26.15
CA THR A 282 -31.78 5.22 24.91
C THR A 282 -32.95 4.27 24.65
N ALA A 283 -33.45 3.59 25.68
CA ALA A 283 -34.60 2.67 25.58
C ALA A 283 -35.92 3.38 25.29
N ALA A 284 -36.10 4.61 25.78
CA ALA A 284 -37.29 5.42 25.49
C ALA A 284 -37.33 5.92 24.03
N THR A 285 -36.20 5.88 23.32
CA THR A 285 -36.13 6.25 21.91
C THR A 285 -36.80 5.15 21.09
N ARG A 286 -37.95 5.44 20.47
CA ARG A 286 -38.67 4.44 19.65
C ARG A 286 -37.74 3.90 18.56
N ASP A 287 -37.60 2.58 18.53
CA ASP A 287 -36.90 1.91 17.44
C ASP A 287 -37.73 2.11 16.16
N ARG A 288 -37.33 3.04 15.31
CA ARG A 288 -38.00 3.32 14.04
C ARG A 288 -37.66 2.18 13.08
N ARG A 289 -38.38 1.06 13.24
CA ARG A 289 -38.45 -0.14 12.39
C ARG A 289 -37.15 -0.91 12.20
N SER A 290 -37.26 -2.21 12.46
CA SER A 290 -36.34 -3.30 12.08
C SER A 290 -36.28 -3.49 10.56
N GLY A 291 -35.80 -2.49 9.82
CA GLY A 291 -35.52 -2.64 8.40
C GLY A 291 -34.49 -3.75 8.16
N GLY A 292 -34.50 -4.34 6.96
CA GLY A 292 -33.53 -5.35 6.55
C GLY A 292 -32.07 -4.87 6.68
N GLY A 293 -31.11 -5.79 6.51
CA GLY A 293 -29.68 -5.52 6.76
C GLY A 293 -29.13 -4.25 6.09
N ILE A 294 -29.57 -3.96 4.85
CA ILE A 294 -29.15 -2.76 4.10
C ILE A 294 -29.63 -1.46 4.78
N ALA A 295 -30.89 -1.42 5.24
CA ALA A 295 -31.43 -0.25 5.92
C ALA A 295 -30.65 0.06 7.20
N ARG A 296 -30.19 -0.99 7.91
CA ARG A 296 -29.33 -0.84 9.09
C ARG A 296 -27.95 -0.26 8.73
N LEU A 297 -27.34 -0.67 7.62
CA LEU A 297 -26.06 -0.14 7.16
C LEU A 297 -26.15 1.35 6.80
N LEU A 298 -27.27 1.77 6.22
CA LEU A 298 -27.52 3.15 5.79
C LEU A 298 -28.08 4.07 6.89
N ALA A 299 -28.49 3.51 8.03
CA ALA A 299 -29.06 4.28 9.15
C ALA A 299 -28.04 5.28 9.73
N THR A 300 -28.45 6.54 9.91
CA THR A 300 -27.57 7.60 10.43
C THR A 300 -27.52 7.67 11.95
N HIS A 301 -28.37 6.91 12.65
CA HIS A 301 -28.37 6.80 14.10
C HIS A 301 -28.15 5.33 14.50
N PRO A 302 -27.40 5.09 15.59
CA PRO A 302 -27.26 3.74 16.13
C PRO A 302 -28.59 3.29 16.72
N SER A 303 -28.83 1.98 16.70
CA SER A 303 -30.03 1.42 17.35
C SER A 303 -29.98 1.65 18.87
N PRO A 304 -31.12 1.72 19.58
CA PRO A 304 -31.14 1.74 21.04
C PRO A 304 -30.33 0.60 21.68
N ALA A 305 -30.39 -0.60 21.08
CA ALA A 305 -29.64 -1.76 21.54
C ALA A 305 -28.11 -1.57 21.41
N GLU A 306 -27.65 -0.95 20.32
CA GLU A 306 -26.24 -0.64 20.09
C GLU A 306 -25.72 0.40 21.08
N ARG A 307 -26.48 1.49 21.31
CA ARG A 307 -26.15 2.51 22.32
C ARG A 307 -26.09 1.90 23.72
N GLY A 308 -27.12 1.12 24.08
CA GLY A 308 -27.18 0.44 25.37
C GLY A 308 -26.11 -0.63 25.56
N ALA A 309 -25.67 -1.30 24.50
CA ALA A 309 -24.53 -2.21 24.54
C ALA A 309 -23.22 -1.44 24.79
N ALA A 310 -23.00 -0.32 24.09
CA ALA A 310 -21.80 0.50 24.29
C ALA A 310 -21.75 1.12 25.70
N LEU A 311 -22.88 1.55 26.25
CA LEU A 311 -22.96 2.10 27.62
C LEU A 311 -22.60 1.08 28.71
N ARG A 312 -23.03 -0.18 28.52
CA ARG A 312 -22.70 -1.31 29.41
C ARG A 312 -21.27 -1.81 29.21
N ALA A 313 -20.80 -1.80 27.97
CA ALA A 313 -19.50 -2.31 27.56
C ALA A 313 -18.77 -1.29 26.66
N PRO A 314 -18.14 -0.24 27.24
CA PRO A 314 -17.53 0.85 26.47
C PRO A 314 -16.48 0.40 25.46
N HIS A 315 -15.80 -0.72 25.71
CA HIS A 315 -14.83 -1.32 24.77
C HIS A 315 -15.46 -1.68 23.41
N LEU A 316 -16.78 -1.86 23.32
CA LEU A 316 -17.48 -2.09 22.05
C LEU A 316 -17.38 -0.88 21.10
N ALA A 317 -17.34 0.34 21.63
CA ALA A 317 -17.17 1.56 20.84
C ALA A 317 -15.75 1.69 20.25
N ALA A 318 -14.80 0.87 20.70
CA ALA A 318 -13.46 0.79 20.14
C ALA A 318 -13.39 -0.08 18.88
N ARG A 319 -14.43 -0.85 18.57
CA ARG A 319 -14.42 -1.83 17.46
C ARG A 319 -14.43 -1.13 16.10
N LEU A 320 -13.57 -1.62 15.22
CA LEU A 320 -13.58 -1.30 13.79
C LEU A 320 -14.29 -2.41 13.03
N GLY A 321 -15.19 -2.04 12.12
CA GLY A 321 -16.01 -2.99 11.36
C GLY A 321 -15.49 -3.27 9.95
N PHE A 322 -16.10 -4.26 9.28
CA PHE A 322 -15.87 -4.56 7.87
C PHE A 322 -16.13 -3.34 6.96
N VAL A 323 -17.23 -2.61 7.20
CA VAL A 323 -17.64 -1.49 6.32
C VAL A 323 -16.66 -0.32 6.37
N ASP A 324 -16.13 0.00 7.55
CA ASP A 324 -15.12 1.06 7.70
C ASP A 324 -13.84 0.70 6.93
N ALA A 325 -13.43 -0.56 7.05
CA ALA A 325 -12.27 -1.10 6.38
C ALA A 325 -12.45 -1.21 4.86
N LEU A 326 -13.65 -1.60 4.41
CA LEU A 326 -14.04 -1.63 3.00
C LEU A 326 -13.96 -0.26 2.37
N ALA A 327 -14.52 0.76 3.02
CA ALA A 327 -14.44 2.12 2.48
C ALA A 327 -12.99 2.64 2.43
N ALA A 328 -12.17 2.35 3.45
CA ALA A 328 -10.77 2.74 3.47
C ALA A 328 -9.93 2.03 2.37
N GLY A 329 -10.11 0.71 2.22
CA GLY A 329 -9.45 -0.06 1.16
C GLY A 329 -9.89 0.36 -0.24
N PHE A 330 -11.19 0.59 -0.42
CA PHE A 330 -11.77 1.10 -1.67
C PHE A 330 -11.15 2.44 -2.07
N LEU A 331 -11.11 3.38 -1.13
CA LEU A 331 -10.55 4.70 -1.39
C LEU A 331 -9.05 4.63 -1.70
N ALA A 332 -8.31 3.82 -0.94
CA ALA A 332 -6.89 3.60 -1.16
C ALA A 332 -6.60 3.12 -2.59
N ALA A 333 -7.31 2.08 -3.06
CA ALA A 333 -7.11 1.53 -4.40
C ALA A 333 -7.64 2.45 -5.52
N THR A 334 -8.71 3.19 -5.28
CA THR A 334 -9.30 4.11 -6.28
C THR A 334 -8.38 5.30 -6.57
N VAL A 335 -7.78 5.88 -5.53
CA VAL A 335 -6.97 7.12 -5.64
C VAL A 335 -5.53 6.83 -6.04
N LEU A 336 -5.02 5.62 -5.77
CA LEU A 336 -3.62 5.23 -6.02
C LEU A 336 -3.16 5.50 -7.48
N PRO A 337 -3.91 5.12 -8.54
CA PRO A 337 -3.48 5.38 -9.91
C PRO A 337 -3.37 6.88 -10.25
N VAL A 338 -4.28 7.71 -9.73
CA VAL A 338 -4.27 9.16 -9.94
C VAL A 338 -3.03 9.79 -9.28
N LEU A 339 -2.71 9.38 -8.06
CA LEU A 339 -1.51 9.88 -7.37
C LEU A 339 -0.22 9.43 -8.05
N ARG A 340 -0.17 8.19 -8.55
CA ARG A 340 0.98 7.69 -9.32
C ARG A 340 1.18 8.47 -10.60
N ALA A 341 0.11 8.69 -11.38
CA ALA A 341 0.17 9.50 -12.59
C ALA A 341 0.62 10.95 -12.28
N ALA A 342 0.13 11.53 -11.17
CA ALA A 342 0.56 12.83 -10.70
C ALA A 342 2.06 12.89 -10.42
N ALA A 343 2.60 11.94 -9.68
CA ALA A 343 4.03 11.93 -9.36
C ALA A 343 4.91 11.61 -10.56
N ALA A 344 4.53 10.64 -11.40
CA ALA A 344 5.27 10.31 -12.62
C ALA A 344 5.40 11.53 -13.54
N SER A 345 4.31 12.29 -13.70
CA SER A 345 4.27 13.45 -14.58
C SER A 345 4.98 14.69 -14.00
N THR A 346 5.03 14.86 -12.67
CA THR A 346 5.61 16.06 -12.04
C THR A 346 7.08 15.91 -11.64
N ILE A 347 7.54 14.68 -11.37
CA ILE A 347 8.89 14.41 -10.84
C ILE A 347 9.75 13.66 -11.87
N GLY A 348 9.17 13.18 -12.98
CA GLY A 348 9.80 12.29 -13.97
C GLY A 348 11.03 12.81 -14.73
N GLY A 349 11.49 14.03 -14.47
CA GLY A 349 12.74 14.57 -15.04
C GLY A 349 13.98 14.44 -14.15
N ALA A 350 13.85 13.90 -12.92
CA ALA A 350 14.96 13.76 -11.99
C ALA A 350 15.47 12.30 -11.91
N PRO A 351 16.79 12.08 -11.75
CA PRO A 351 17.38 10.74 -11.58
C PRO A 351 16.88 9.99 -10.33
N GLU A 352 16.13 10.62 -9.42
CA GLU A 352 15.56 10.02 -8.21
C GLU A 352 14.14 9.45 -8.43
N ARG A 353 13.97 8.64 -9.48
CA ARG A 353 12.68 8.07 -9.89
C ARG A 353 12.00 7.23 -8.79
N GLU A 354 12.79 6.54 -7.96
CA GLU A 354 12.27 5.71 -6.86
C GLU A 354 11.48 6.52 -5.82
N TRP A 355 11.98 7.70 -5.45
CA TRP A 355 11.33 8.54 -4.43
C TRP A 355 10.01 9.14 -4.92
N SER A 356 9.92 9.47 -6.21
CA SER A 356 8.67 10.00 -6.79
C SER A 356 7.50 9.04 -6.62
N VAL A 357 7.72 7.75 -6.91
CA VAL A 357 6.70 6.71 -6.81
C VAL A 357 6.32 6.51 -5.35
N VAL A 358 7.30 6.45 -4.45
CA VAL A 358 7.05 6.28 -3.01
C VAL A 358 6.25 7.45 -2.43
N LEU A 359 6.67 8.68 -2.70
CA LEU A 359 6.02 9.89 -2.19
C LEU A 359 4.56 10.01 -2.65
N SER A 360 4.26 9.53 -3.86
CA SER A 360 2.89 9.48 -4.37
C SER A 360 1.96 8.54 -3.58
N ILE A 361 2.52 7.56 -2.89
CA ILE A 361 1.79 6.50 -2.19
C ILE A 361 1.70 6.78 -0.68
N VAL A 362 2.58 7.63 -0.15
CA VAL A 362 2.54 8.07 1.26
C VAL A 362 1.14 8.54 1.68
N PRO A 363 0.38 9.35 0.92
CA PRO A 363 -0.98 9.74 1.30
C PRO A 363 -1.93 8.55 1.50
N VAL A 364 -1.80 7.50 0.67
CA VAL A 364 -2.60 6.27 0.78
C VAL A 364 -2.23 5.51 2.04
N GLY A 365 -0.93 5.36 2.32
CA GLY A 365 -0.47 4.74 3.55
C GLY A 365 -0.90 5.49 4.80
N VAL A 366 -0.76 6.83 4.81
CA VAL A 366 -1.20 7.69 5.91
C VAL A 366 -2.70 7.59 6.14
N LEU A 367 -3.51 7.58 5.08
CA LEU A 367 -4.96 7.38 5.18
C LEU A 367 -5.27 6.04 5.86
N LEU A 368 -4.69 4.93 5.40
CA LEU A 368 -4.93 3.60 5.96
C LEU A 368 -4.39 3.47 7.39
N GLY A 369 -3.21 4.02 7.68
CA GLY A 369 -2.61 4.00 9.01
C GLY A 369 -3.39 4.83 10.02
N ALA A 370 -3.82 6.03 9.65
CA ALA A 370 -4.60 6.92 10.50
C ALA A 370 -6.03 6.44 10.73
N THR A 371 -6.64 5.72 9.78
CA THR A 371 -8.03 5.23 9.91
C THR A 371 -8.08 3.79 10.42
N VAL A 372 -7.63 2.83 9.60
CA VAL A 372 -7.70 1.40 9.89
C VAL A 372 -6.66 0.98 10.93
N GLY A 373 -5.41 1.41 10.77
CA GLY A 373 -4.32 1.02 11.66
C GLY A 373 -4.54 1.49 13.10
N LEU A 374 -4.83 2.79 13.27
CA LEU A 374 -5.19 3.36 14.56
C LEU A 374 -6.47 2.73 15.14
N GLY A 375 -7.48 2.45 14.31
CA GLY A 375 -8.69 1.75 14.74
C GLY A 375 -8.40 0.35 15.30
N LEU A 376 -7.55 -0.42 14.64
CA LEU A 376 -7.12 -1.75 15.09
C LEU A 376 -6.35 -1.71 16.41
N TRP A 377 -5.44 -0.74 16.58
CA TRP A 377 -4.68 -0.57 17.83
C TRP A 377 -5.57 -0.13 18.99
N ARG A 378 -6.50 0.81 18.73
CA ARG A 378 -7.51 1.22 19.70
C ARG A 378 -8.39 0.05 20.13
N GLN A 379 -8.84 -0.77 19.17
CA GLN A 379 -9.59 -1.99 19.45
C GLN A 379 -8.74 -2.98 20.27
N ALA A 380 -7.47 -3.19 19.92
CA ALA A 380 -6.59 -4.11 20.61
C ALA A 380 -6.37 -3.73 22.06
N VAL A 381 -6.08 -2.46 22.34
CA VAL A 381 -5.86 -1.94 23.70
C VAL A 381 -7.14 -2.00 24.54
N ALA A 382 -8.28 -1.59 23.99
CA ALA A 382 -9.55 -1.62 24.70
C ALA A 382 -10.00 -3.04 25.05
N MET A 383 -9.84 -4.00 24.13
CA MET A 383 -10.19 -5.40 24.35
C MET A 383 -9.20 -6.10 25.29
N HIS A 384 -7.91 -5.77 25.21
CA HIS A 384 -6.89 -6.27 26.13
C HIS A 384 -7.17 -5.85 27.58
N ALA A 385 -7.59 -4.60 27.79
CA ALA A 385 -7.91 -4.07 29.12
C ALA A 385 -9.08 -4.79 29.82
N VAL A 386 -9.92 -5.51 29.05
CA VAL A 386 -11.04 -6.33 29.58
C VAL A 386 -10.83 -7.83 29.32
N ALA A 387 -9.61 -8.26 28.97
CA ALA A 387 -9.25 -9.65 28.69
C ALA A 387 -10.11 -10.36 27.62
N LEU A 388 -10.65 -9.63 26.65
CA LEU A 388 -11.47 -10.19 25.57
C LEU A 388 -10.67 -10.39 24.27
N PRO A 389 -11.02 -11.39 23.44
CA PRO A 389 -10.36 -11.62 22.16
C PRO A 389 -10.70 -10.51 21.13
N VAL A 390 -9.70 -10.11 20.35
CA VAL A 390 -9.85 -9.13 19.26
C VAL A 390 -10.29 -9.84 17.98
N ARG A 391 -11.34 -9.32 17.35
CA ARG A 391 -11.79 -9.77 16.03
C ARG A 391 -11.25 -8.83 14.94
N SER A 392 -10.14 -9.19 14.31
CA SER A 392 -9.54 -8.42 13.20
C SER A 392 -9.93 -8.93 11.82
N GLY A 393 -10.41 -10.17 11.70
CA GLY A 393 -10.74 -10.78 10.39
C GLY A 393 -11.71 -9.98 9.52
N PRO A 394 -12.84 -9.47 10.06
CA PRO A 394 -13.74 -8.63 9.28
C PRO A 394 -13.08 -7.34 8.77
N VAL A 395 -12.11 -6.77 9.51
CA VAL A 395 -11.37 -5.58 9.08
C VAL A 395 -10.41 -5.94 7.94
N VAL A 396 -9.64 -7.03 8.08
CA VAL A 396 -8.71 -7.52 7.04
C VAL A 396 -9.46 -7.83 5.74
N ALA A 397 -10.56 -8.58 5.84
CA ALA A 397 -11.42 -8.89 4.71
C ALA A 397 -12.06 -7.63 4.10
N GLY A 398 -12.45 -6.66 4.94
CA GLY A 398 -12.96 -5.37 4.50
C GLY A 398 -11.94 -4.60 3.66
N VAL A 399 -10.70 -4.43 4.13
CA VAL A 399 -9.65 -3.75 3.37
C VAL A 399 -9.40 -4.44 2.03
N GLY A 400 -9.26 -5.78 2.01
CA GLY A 400 -9.05 -6.53 0.77
C GLY A 400 -10.22 -6.38 -0.22
N ALA A 401 -11.46 -6.62 0.24
CA ALA A 401 -12.65 -6.50 -0.61
C ALA A 401 -12.86 -5.06 -1.11
N GLY A 402 -12.62 -4.08 -0.25
CA GLY A 402 -12.63 -2.67 -0.62
C GLY A 402 -11.59 -2.35 -1.68
N ALA A 403 -10.34 -2.76 -1.48
CA ALA A 403 -9.28 -2.52 -2.45
C ALA A 403 -9.56 -3.17 -3.81
N LEU A 404 -10.12 -4.39 -3.82
CA LEU A 404 -10.54 -5.05 -5.05
C LEU A 404 -11.63 -4.25 -5.76
N ALA A 405 -12.70 -3.88 -5.04
CA ALA A 405 -13.75 -3.03 -5.60
C ALA A 405 -13.19 -1.70 -6.12
N GLY A 406 -12.26 -1.07 -5.40
CA GLY A 406 -11.60 0.18 -5.79
C GLY A 406 -10.79 0.05 -7.08
N GLN A 407 -10.04 -1.05 -7.25
CA GLN A 407 -9.33 -1.33 -8.51
C GLN A 407 -10.30 -1.54 -9.67
N LEU A 408 -11.35 -2.33 -9.48
CA LEU A 408 -12.37 -2.59 -10.50
C LEU A 408 -13.13 -1.31 -10.90
N THR A 409 -13.25 -0.35 -9.99
CA THR A 409 -13.86 0.96 -10.26
C THR A 409 -12.87 2.04 -10.72
N SER A 410 -11.58 1.71 -10.82
CA SER A 410 -10.58 2.70 -11.22
C SER A 410 -10.87 3.21 -12.63
N LEU A 411 -10.69 4.51 -12.86
CA LEU A 411 -10.80 5.09 -14.19
C LEU A 411 -9.58 4.81 -15.07
N ALA A 412 -8.48 4.31 -14.50
CA ALA A 412 -7.25 4.03 -15.24
C ALA A 412 -7.43 2.96 -16.33
N GLY A 413 -8.44 2.09 -16.22
CA GLY A 413 -8.73 1.03 -17.19
C GLY A 413 -9.86 1.34 -18.19
N VAL A 414 -10.45 2.54 -18.16
CA VAL A 414 -11.56 2.88 -19.07
C VAL A 414 -11.03 3.03 -20.50
N GLY A 415 -11.64 2.31 -21.44
CA GLY A 415 -11.26 2.33 -22.86
C GLY A 415 -10.21 1.31 -23.29
N LEU A 416 -9.63 0.53 -22.35
CA LEU A 416 -8.58 -0.46 -22.66
C LEU A 416 -9.10 -1.84 -23.10
N GLY A 417 -10.42 -2.03 -23.25
CA GLY A 417 -11.03 -3.29 -23.71
C GLY A 417 -10.92 -4.50 -22.76
N ALA A 418 -10.01 -4.48 -21.78
CA ALA A 418 -9.88 -5.52 -20.76
C ALA A 418 -10.81 -5.29 -19.56
N PRO A 419 -11.43 -6.33 -18.98
CA PRO A 419 -12.23 -6.18 -17.76
C PRO A 419 -11.34 -5.63 -16.63
N ALA A 420 -11.64 -4.41 -16.19
CA ALA A 420 -10.86 -3.65 -15.20
C ALA A 420 -9.40 -3.32 -15.56
N GLY A 421 -9.01 -3.43 -16.83
CA GLY A 421 -7.66 -3.07 -17.29
C GLY A 421 -6.55 -4.03 -16.83
N PHE A 422 -6.89 -5.27 -16.45
CA PHE A 422 -5.92 -6.29 -16.07
C PHE A 422 -6.04 -7.53 -16.96
N ASP A 423 -4.93 -7.93 -17.56
CA ASP A 423 -4.75 -9.24 -18.19
C ASP A 423 -3.39 -9.80 -17.73
N PRO A 424 -3.34 -10.92 -16.98
CA PRO A 424 -4.48 -11.75 -16.55
C PRO A 424 -5.28 -11.14 -15.39
N LEU A 425 -6.57 -11.49 -15.30
CA LEU A 425 -7.50 -10.97 -14.27
C LEU A 425 -7.02 -11.17 -12.82
N TRP A 426 -6.21 -12.20 -12.55
CA TRP A 426 -5.69 -12.45 -11.20
C TRP A 426 -4.67 -11.39 -10.74
N ALA A 427 -4.08 -10.61 -11.66
CA ALA A 427 -3.22 -9.48 -11.30
C ALA A 427 -3.99 -8.42 -10.46
N ALA A 428 -5.32 -8.33 -10.64
CA ALA A 428 -6.19 -7.51 -9.81
C ALA A 428 -6.32 -7.98 -8.35
N LEU A 429 -5.83 -9.18 -8.01
CA LEU A 429 -5.82 -9.68 -6.63
C LEU A 429 -4.56 -9.27 -5.86
N VAL A 430 -3.50 -8.83 -6.53
CA VAL A 430 -2.20 -8.56 -5.91
C VAL A 430 -2.26 -7.41 -4.90
N LEU A 431 -2.84 -6.26 -5.29
CA LEU A 431 -3.01 -5.11 -4.37
C LEU A 431 -3.98 -5.44 -3.22
N PRO A 432 -5.17 -6.01 -3.45
CA PRO A 432 -6.06 -6.45 -2.37
C PRO A 432 -5.39 -7.38 -1.35
N VAL A 433 -4.66 -8.38 -1.83
CA VAL A 433 -3.90 -9.32 -0.99
C VAL A 433 -2.84 -8.60 -0.18
N GLY A 434 -2.06 -7.71 -0.81
CA GLY A 434 -1.04 -6.92 -0.14
C GLY A 434 -1.58 -6.03 0.97
N LEU A 435 -2.67 -5.30 0.71
CA LEU A 435 -3.30 -4.42 1.70
C LEU A 435 -4.00 -5.20 2.82
N ALA A 436 -4.60 -6.35 2.51
CA ALA A 436 -5.13 -7.26 3.52
C ALA A 436 -4.00 -7.81 4.42
N GLY A 437 -2.87 -8.23 3.83
CA GLY A 437 -1.67 -8.66 4.53
C GLY A 437 -1.09 -7.59 5.44
N ALA A 438 -0.95 -6.36 4.94
CA ALA A 438 -0.51 -5.22 5.74
C ALA A 438 -1.45 -4.97 6.93
N THR A 439 -2.76 -5.01 6.70
CA THR A 439 -3.78 -4.84 7.74
C THR A 439 -3.70 -5.93 8.80
N ALA A 440 -3.43 -7.18 8.40
CA ALA A 440 -3.24 -8.31 9.30
C ALA A 440 -2.00 -8.14 10.18
N LEU A 441 -0.87 -7.70 9.60
CA LEU A 441 0.36 -7.40 10.33
C LEU A 441 0.18 -6.22 11.30
N VAL A 442 -0.51 -5.16 10.89
CA VAL A 442 -0.85 -4.02 11.77
C VAL A 442 -1.73 -4.48 12.95
N ALA A 443 -2.69 -5.37 12.71
CA ALA A 443 -3.52 -5.95 13.78
C ALA A 443 -2.68 -6.79 14.75
N GLY A 444 -1.75 -7.60 14.24
CA GLY A 444 -0.83 -8.39 15.04
C GLY A 444 0.09 -7.54 15.90
N LEU A 445 0.67 -6.50 15.31
CA LEU A 445 1.51 -5.54 16.02
C LEU A 445 0.73 -4.74 17.07
N GLY A 446 -0.52 -4.35 16.77
CA GLY A 446 -1.39 -3.68 17.73
C GLY A 446 -1.73 -4.56 18.93
N LEU A 447 -1.87 -5.87 18.72
CA LEU A 447 -2.08 -6.84 19.79
C LEU A 447 -0.84 -7.06 20.67
N THR A 448 0.36 -7.14 20.08
CA THR A 448 1.60 -7.23 20.87
C THR A 448 1.84 -5.94 21.64
N TRP A 449 1.60 -4.78 21.02
CA TRP A 449 1.72 -3.47 21.67
C TRP A 449 0.70 -3.27 22.80
N ALA A 450 -0.51 -3.79 22.64
CA ALA A 450 -1.54 -3.74 23.68
C ALA A 450 -1.10 -4.49 24.95
N GLY A 451 -0.33 -5.58 24.82
CA GLY A 451 0.25 -6.30 25.95
C GLY A 451 1.31 -5.50 26.72
N ALA A 452 1.95 -4.53 26.06
CA ALA A 452 2.88 -3.59 26.68
C ALA A 452 2.19 -2.31 27.20
N ALA A 453 0.87 -2.17 27.01
CA ALA A 453 0.18 -0.89 27.19
C ALA A 453 0.25 -0.32 28.61
N GLY A 454 0.32 -1.20 29.62
CA GLY A 454 0.43 -0.81 31.03
C GLY A 454 1.72 -0.06 31.38
N ARG A 455 2.78 -0.15 30.57
CA ARG A 455 4.03 0.60 30.79
C ARG A 455 4.03 2.01 30.22
N TRP A 456 3.09 2.33 29.35
CA TRP A 456 3.07 3.62 28.69
C TRP A 456 2.44 4.68 29.58
N ARG A 457 3.14 5.81 29.75
CA ARG A 457 2.70 6.92 30.62
C ARG A 457 1.42 7.61 30.14
N GLY A 458 1.04 7.45 28.88
CA GLY A 458 -0.17 8.06 28.34
C GLY A 458 -0.59 7.52 26.98
N PRO A 459 -1.77 7.93 26.49
CA PRO A 459 -2.37 7.41 25.27
C PRO A 459 -1.54 7.71 24.00
N ALA A 460 -0.77 8.81 23.98
CA ALA A 460 0.07 9.19 22.85
C ALA A 460 1.16 8.17 22.52
N ALA A 461 1.71 7.51 23.53
CA ALA A 461 2.69 6.43 23.34
C ALA A 461 2.07 5.16 22.71
N VAL A 462 0.75 5.09 22.59
CA VAL A 462 0.04 4.04 21.85
C VAL A 462 -0.34 4.53 20.46
N TRP A 463 -1.04 5.67 20.35
CA TRP A 463 -1.62 6.06 19.07
C TRP A 463 -0.62 6.65 18.09
N THR A 464 0.45 7.33 18.54
CA THR A 464 1.45 7.90 17.62
C THR A 464 2.22 6.79 16.89
N PRO A 465 2.79 5.77 17.58
CA PRO A 465 3.39 4.63 16.89
C PRO A 465 2.39 3.89 16.02
N ALA A 466 1.13 3.74 16.45
CA ALA A 466 0.09 3.10 15.65
C ALA A 466 -0.05 3.76 14.27
N VAL A 467 -0.16 5.08 14.23
CA VAL A 467 -0.29 5.83 12.97
C VAL A 467 0.98 5.73 12.15
N VAL A 468 2.15 5.99 12.74
CA VAL A 468 3.43 6.02 12.00
C VAL A 468 3.76 4.64 11.41
N LEU A 469 3.74 3.59 12.22
CA LEU A 469 4.12 2.24 11.80
C LEU A 469 3.11 1.65 10.81
N ALA A 470 1.81 1.83 11.05
CA ALA A 470 0.80 1.39 10.09
C ALA A 470 0.86 2.17 8.79
N SER A 471 1.14 3.48 8.82
CA SER A 471 1.28 4.29 7.60
C SER A 471 2.47 3.84 6.77
N ALA A 472 3.62 3.61 7.41
CA ALA A 472 4.83 3.12 6.75
C ALA A 472 4.60 1.75 6.09
N LEU A 473 4.02 0.80 6.84
CA LEU A 473 3.73 -0.54 6.33
C LEU A 473 2.70 -0.52 5.19
N CYS A 474 1.60 0.24 5.33
CA CYS A 474 0.60 0.37 4.28
C CYS A 474 1.14 1.10 3.03
N THR A 475 2.07 2.05 3.19
CA THR A 475 2.76 2.72 2.07
C THR A 475 3.58 1.70 1.28
N VAL A 476 4.44 0.96 1.98
CA VAL A 476 5.28 -0.09 1.35
C VAL A 476 4.41 -1.15 0.69
N ALA A 477 3.34 -1.60 1.34
CA ALA A 477 2.44 -2.59 0.78
C ALA A 477 1.75 -2.09 -0.49
N ALA A 478 1.16 -0.89 -0.47
CA ALA A 478 0.51 -0.29 -1.65
C ALA A 478 1.50 -0.04 -2.79
N TRP A 479 2.71 0.38 -2.47
CA TRP A 479 3.79 0.55 -3.43
C TRP A 479 4.18 -0.76 -4.07
N ALA A 480 4.66 -1.71 -3.26
CA ALA A 480 5.17 -2.98 -3.75
C ALA A 480 4.11 -3.76 -4.54
N THR A 481 2.92 -3.93 -3.97
CA THR A 481 1.87 -4.72 -4.65
C THR A 481 1.30 -4.03 -5.87
N GLY A 482 1.20 -2.70 -5.88
CA GLY A 482 0.80 -1.99 -7.09
C GLY A 482 1.90 -1.98 -8.16
N SER A 483 3.19 -2.10 -7.81
CA SER A 483 4.28 -2.26 -8.78
C SER A 483 4.31 -3.68 -9.34
N VAL A 484 4.09 -4.69 -8.50
CA VAL A 484 3.96 -6.11 -8.91
C VAL A 484 2.75 -6.28 -9.83
N ALA A 485 1.58 -5.73 -9.47
CA ALA A 485 0.37 -5.82 -10.30
C ALA A 485 0.59 -5.20 -11.69
N LEU A 486 1.24 -4.03 -11.75
CA LEU A 486 1.57 -3.36 -12.99
C LEU A 486 2.55 -4.17 -13.84
N SER A 487 3.64 -4.65 -13.23
CA SER A 487 4.68 -5.43 -13.92
C SER A 487 4.11 -6.74 -14.45
N LEU A 488 3.24 -7.41 -13.68
CA LEU A 488 2.59 -8.65 -14.10
C LEU A 488 1.72 -8.45 -15.33
N GLY A 489 0.95 -7.35 -15.35
CA GLY A 489 0.05 -7.05 -16.47
C GLY A 489 0.76 -6.53 -17.72
N GLN A 490 1.97 -5.97 -17.59
CA GLN A 490 2.70 -5.37 -18.72
C GLN A 490 3.81 -6.26 -19.30
N VAL A 491 4.59 -6.91 -18.43
CA VAL A 491 5.81 -7.66 -18.81
C VAL A 491 5.82 -9.09 -18.27
N GLY A 492 4.69 -9.56 -17.71
CA GLY A 492 4.54 -10.90 -17.18
C GLY A 492 5.40 -11.17 -15.95
N TRP A 493 5.58 -12.47 -15.64
CA TRP A 493 6.29 -12.90 -14.44
C TRP A 493 7.80 -12.62 -14.48
N ALA A 494 8.44 -12.75 -15.65
CA ALA A 494 9.88 -12.53 -15.78
C ALA A 494 10.27 -11.10 -15.34
N GLY A 495 9.63 -10.08 -15.92
CA GLY A 495 9.86 -8.69 -15.52
C GLY A 495 9.39 -8.39 -14.09
N THR A 496 8.32 -9.04 -13.62
CA THR A 496 7.88 -8.91 -12.22
C THR A 496 8.93 -9.43 -11.23
N SER A 497 9.57 -10.56 -11.55
CA SER A 497 10.64 -11.14 -10.75
C SER A 497 11.81 -10.17 -10.63
N GLU A 498 12.19 -9.51 -11.73
CA GLU A 498 13.21 -8.46 -11.73
C GLU A 498 12.79 -7.26 -10.87
N VAL A 499 11.55 -6.76 -11.01
CA VAL A 499 11.03 -5.66 -10.18
C VAL A 499 11.04 -5.99 -8.69
N LEU A 500 10.69 -7.23 -8.31
CA LEU A 500 10.77 -7.69 -6.92
C LEU A 500 12.21 -7.62 -6.37
N GLN A 501 13.19 -7.94 -7.20
CA GLN A 501 14.58 -8.11 -6.79
C GLN A 501 15.42 -6.85 -6.93
N VAL A 502 15.08 -5.92 -7.81
CA VAL A 502 15.84 -4.70 -8.06
C VAL A 502 15.17 -3.51 -7.38
N ALA A 503 13.91 -3.22 -7.74
CA ALA A 503 13.21 -2.03 -7.26
C ALA A 503 12.65 -2.24 -5.84
N LEU A 504 11.93 -3.34 -5.61
CA LEU A 504 11.19 -3.55 -4.35
C LEU A 504 12.07 -4.08 -3.22
N SER A 505 13.31 -4.44 -3.52
CA SER A 505 14.32 -4.86 -2.56
C SER A 505 15.21 -3.69 -2.07
N GLY A 506 14.83 -2.45 -2.44
CA GLY A 506 15.51 -1.21 -2.11
C GLY A 506 15.53 -0.86 -0.61
N TRP A 507 16.31 0.17 -0.26
CA TRP A 507 16.57 0.58 1.12
C TRP A 507 15.31 0.96 1.90
N LEU A 508 14.29 1.50 1.23
CA LEU A 508 13.04 1.89 1.87
C LEU A 508 12.34 0.70 2.55
N VAL A 509 12.20 -0.43 1.84
CA VAL A 509 11.50 -1.61 2.37
C VAL A 509 12.30 -2.21 3.51
N THR A 510 13.63 -2.28 3.36
CA THR A 510 14.53 -2.74 4.42
C THR A 510 14.43 -1.85 5.65
N ALA A 511 14.42 -0.52 5.49
CA ALA A 511 14.28 0.42 6.60
C ALA A 511 12.94 0.23 7.33
N VAL A 512 11.84 0.07 6.59
CA VAL A 512 10.52 -0.21 7.18
C VAL A 512 10.51 -1.57 7.89
N ALA A 513 11.11 -2.61 7.30
CA ALA A 513 11.23 -3.92 7.94
C ALA A 513 12.02 -3.84 9.27
N VAL A 514 13.13 -3.12 9.30
CA VAL A 514 13.95 -2.92 10.51
C VAL A 514 13.19 -2.12 11.57
N VAL A 515 12.49 -1.04 11.18
CA VAL A 515 11.69 -0.23 12.11
C VAL A 515 10.55 -1.06 12.71
N LEU A 516 9.87 -1.88 11.91
CA LEU A 516 8.80 -2.77 12.39
C LEU A 516 9.35 -3.86 13.31
N ALA A 517 10.51 -4.45 12.98
CA ALA A 517 11.19 -5.43 13.83
C ALA A 517 11.59 -4.81 15.17
N GLY A 518 12.13 -3.59 15.17
CA GLY A 518 12.45 -2.83 16.38
C GLY A 518 11.22 -2.53 17.22
N ALA A 519 10.12 -2.10 16.61
CA ALA A 519 8.85 -1.85 17.31
C ALA A 519 8.28 -3.14 17.94
N ALA A 520 8.32 -4.26 17.21
CA ALA A 520 7.92 -5.56 17.72
C ALA A 520 8.83 -5.99 18.90
N ALA A 521 10.14 -5.83 18.78
CA ALA A 521 11.09 -6.13 19.86
C ALA A 521 10.80 -5.30 21.12
N VAL A 522 10.56 -3.99 20.99
CA VAL A 522 10.20 -3.11 22.11
C VAL A 522 8.93 -3.59 22.81
N ALA A 523 7.89 -3.96 22.05
CA ALA A 523 6.65 -4.50 22.61
C ALA A 523 6.87 -5.84 23.34
N LEU A 524 7.77 -6.69 22.84
CA LEU A 524 8.08 -8.01 23.40
C LEU A 524 9.05 -7.97 24.60
N ILE A 525 9.96 -6.98 24.67
CA ILE A 525 10.86 -6.70 25.81
C ILE A 525 10.08 -6.12 26.98
N ALA A 526 8.93 -5.52 26.70
CA ALA A 526 8.08 -4.89 27.68
C ALA A 526 6.89 -5.79 28.12
N PRO A 527 7.04 -7.07 28.54
CA PRO A 527 5.92 -7.80 29.10
C PRO A 527 5.55 -7.16 30.44
N SER A 528 4.41 -6.48 30.48
CA SER A 528 3.80 -6.09 31.74
C SER A 528 3.53 -7.39 32.52
N PRO A 529 3.65 -7.42 33.87
CA PRO A 529 2.98 -8.47 34.63
C PRO A 529 1.56 -8.58 34.09
N ALA A 530 1.23 -9.78 33.61
CA ALA A 530 0.06 -10.03 32.80
C ALA A 530 -1.17 -9.45 33.52
N ALA A 531 -1.97 -8.64 32.81
CA ALA A 531 -3.24 -8.09 33.26
C ALA A 531 -3.27 -6.75 34.04
N VAL A 532 -2.22 -5.92 34.05
CA VAL A 532 -2.37 -4.53 34.53
C VAL A 532 -2.82 -3.61 33.37
N PRO A 533 -4.11 -3.23 33.26
CA PRO A 533 -4.51 -2.23 32.28
C PRO A 533 -3.86 -0.87 32.62
N PRO A 534 -3.55 -0.05 31.60
CA PRO A 534 -3.00 1.27 31.86
C PRO A 534 -3.98 2.13 32.69
N THR A 535 -3.46 2.84 33.69
CA THR A 535 -4.25 3.68 34.59
C THR A 535 -5.00 4.81 33.88
N TRP A 536 -4.46 5.29 32.75
CA TRP A 536 -5.11 6.29 31.89
C TRP A 536 -6.31 5.74 31.13
N LEU A 537 -6.44 4.41 31.01
CA LEU A 537 -7.52 3.74 30.29
C LEU A 537 -8.58 3.16 31.24
N VAL A 538 -8.16 2.67 32.41
CA VAL A 538 -9.05 2.15 33.45
C VAL A 538 -8.77 2.91 34.76
N PRO A 539 -9.39 4.08 34.95
CA PRO A 539 -9.18 4.87 36.17
C PRO A 539 -9.69 4.12 37.42
N GLY A 540 -8.89 4.12 38.49
CA GLY A 540 -9.35 3.71 39.83
C GLY A 540 -9.33 2.22 40.15
N VAL A 541 -8.81 1.35 39.26
CA VAL A 541 -8.65 -0.08 39.57
C VAL A 541 -7.24 -0.36 40.06
N SER A 542 -7.09 -0.63 41.37
CA SER A 542 -5.88 -1.25 41.92
C SER A 542 -5.92 -2.75 41.60
N VAL A 543 -4.95 -3.22 40.82
CA VAL A 543 -4.92 -4.59 40.30
C VAL A 543 -4.68 -5.59 41.41
N GLY A 544 -5.71 -6.37 41.75
CA GLY A 544 -5.54 -7.62 42.48
C GLY A 544 -4.88 -8.66 41.57
N SER A 545 -3.92 -9.41 42.11
CA SER A 545 -3.12 -10.43 41.44
C SER A 545 -3.92 -11.68 41.04
N GLY A 546 -5.01 -11.54 40.32
CA GLY A 546 -5.84 -12.66 39.87
C GLY A 546 -5.19 -13.44 38.72
N ASP A 547 -4.96 -14.74 38.93
CA ASP A 547 -4.19 -15.66 38.06
C ASP A 547 -4.83 -16.03 36.70
N SER A 548 -5.88 -15.34 36.24
CA SER A 548 -6.60 -15.70 35.01
C SER A 548 -6.26 -14.77 33.84
N GLY A 549 -5.04 -14.86 33.33
CA GLY A 549 -4.58 -14.12 32.15
C GLY A 549 -4.90 -14.83 30.83
N PRO A 550 -5.39 -14.14 29.78
CA PRO A 550 -5.58 -14.71 28.45
C PRO A 550 -4.25 -15.12 27.79
N ALA A 551 -4.32 -16.02 26.78
CA ALA A 551 -3.19 -16.63 26.08
C ALA A 551 -1.95 -15.72 25.92
N THR A 552 -0.81 -16.21 26.38
CA THR A 552 0.46 -15.48 26.45
C THR A 552 0.93 -15.05 25.06
N VAL A 553 1.37 -13.79 24.96
CA VAL A 553 2.14 -13.32 23.80
C VAL A 553 3.44 -14.12 23.77
N PRO A 554 3.92 -14.59 22.59
CA PRO A 554 5.22 -15.24 22.52
C PRO A 554 6.28 -14.31 23.10
N GLY A 555 7.06 -14.79 24.07
CA GLY A 555 8.13 -13.99 24.66
C GLY A 555 9.19 -13.63 23.61
N LEU A 556 9.96 -12.57 23.86
CA LEU A 556 11.08 -12.17 23.00
C LEU A 556 12.02 -13.33 22.69
N ARG A 557 12.37 -14.13 23.72
CA ARG A 557 13.27 -15.28 23.57
C ARG A 557 12.75 -16.31 22.58
N LEU A 558 11.47 -16.69 22.68
CA LEU A 558 10.84 -17.63 21.76
C LEU A 558 10.82 -17.06 20.33
N THR A 559 10.47 -15.78 20.19
CA THR A 559 10.41 -15.10 18.90
C THR A 559 11.78 -15.06 18.20
N LEU A 560 12.83 -14.66 18.92
CA LEU A 560 14.20 -14.65 18.40
C LEU A 560 14.68 -16.07 18.09
N SER A 561 14.38 -17.05 18.95
CA SER A 561 14.76 -18.45 18.72
C SER A 561 14.10 -19.02 17.48
N ALA A 562 12.81 -18.72 17.25
CA ALA A 562 12.11 -19.14 16.04
C ALA A 562 12.73 -18.53 14.78
N GLY A 563 13.08 -17.24 14.81
CA GLY A 563 13.78 -16.56 13.72
C GLY A 563 15.16 -17.16 13.44
N LEU A 564 15.98 -17.35 14.48
CA LEU A 564 17.32 -17.92 14.36
C LEU A 564 17.28 -19.36 13.84
N LEU A 565 16.46 -20.23 14.43
CA LEU A 565 16.34 -21.64 14.02
C LEU A 565 15.81 -21.76 12.59
N GLY A 566 14.75 -21.02 12.25
CA GLY A 566 14.22 -21.00 10.89
C GLY A 566 15.25 -20.49 9.88
N GLY A 567 15.98 -19.44 10.22
CA GLY A 567 17.05 -18.90 9.39
C GLY A 567 18.22 -19.87 9.19
N LEU A 568 18.64 -20.60 10.22
CA LEU A 568 19.68 -21.64 10.10
C LEU A 568 19.24 -22.78 9.18
N VAL A 569 17.98 -23.19 9.25
CA VAL A 569 17.40 -24.18 8.35
C VAL A 569 17.39 -23.66 6.90
N GLY A 570 16.95 -22.42 6.67
CA GLY A 570 16.99 -21.81 5.34
C GLY A 570 18.42 -21.67 4.79
N ALA A 571 19.39 -21.33 5.63
CA ALA A 571 20.80 -21.29 5.27
C ALA A 571 21.33 -22.67 4.89
N ALA A 572 20.94 -23.73 5.62
CA ALA A 572 21.30 -25.10 5.27
C ALA A 572 20.71 -25.51 3.90
N VAL A 573 19.45 -25.14 3.61
CA VAL A 573 18.84 -25.38 2.28
C VAL A 573 19.61 -24.65 1.18
N ALA A 574 20.01 -23.40 1.40
CA ALA A 574 20.84 -22.63 0.46
C ALA A 574 22.20 -23.30 0.18
N VAL A 575 22.85 -23.83 1.23
CA VAL A 575 24.11 -24.57 1.12
C VAL A 575 23.91 -25.87 0.33
N VAL A 576 22.90 -26.67 0.67
CA VAL A 576 22.59 -27.93 -0.04
C VAL A 576 22.28 -27.67 -1.51
N PHE A 577 21.48 -26.64 -1.82
CA PHE A 577 21.19 -26.23 -3.20
C PHE A 577 22.48 -25.91 -3.97
N ARG A 578 23.37 -25.10 -3.39
CA ARG A 578 24.65 -24.74 -4.03
C ARG A 578 25.54 -25.95 -4.26
N LEU A 579 25.64 -26.86 -3.28
CA LEU A 579 26.46 -28.07 -3.40
C LEU A 579 25.90 -29.05 -4.44
N ALA A 580 24.57 -29.19 -4.51
CA ALA A 580 23.92 -30.11 -5.45
C ALA A 580 23.98 -29.62 -6.91
N VAL A 581 23.88 -28.30 -7.13
CA VAL A 581 23.86 -27.72 -8.48
C VAL A 581 25.28 -27.44 -9.01
N GLY A 582 26.30 -27.41 -8.15
CA GLY A 582 27.69 -27.16 -8.53
C GLY A 582 27.99 -25.69 -8.84
N PRO A 583 29.15 -25.36 -9.47
CA PRO A 583 29.46 -24.00 -9.90
C PRO A 583 28.54 -23.53 -11.05
N PRO A 584 28.33 -22.21 -11.21
CA PRO A 584 27.58 -21.67 -12.35
C PRO A 584 28.39 -21.84 -13.64
N ALA A 585 27.69 -22.06 -14.76
CA ALA A 585 28.32 -22.20 -16.07
C ALA A 585 28.77 -20.84 -16.64
N ASP A 586 28.03 -19.78 -16.32
CA ASP A 586 28.22 -18.41 -16.79
C ASP A 586 27.69 -17.38 -15.77
N ASP A 587 27.81 -16.09 -16.10
CA ASP A 587 27.38 -14.97 -15.25
C ASP A 587 25.86 -14.86 -15.12
N ASP A 588 25.09 -15.19 -16.16
CA ASP A 588 23.62 -15.15 -16.14
C ASP A 588 23.07 -16.19 -15.16
N VAL A 589 23.60 -17.41 -15.23
CA VAL A 589 23.33 -18.50 -14.28
C VAL A 589 23.79 -18.11 -12.88
N THR A 590 24.86 -17.33 -12.74
CA THR A 590 25.29 -16.80 -11.43
C THR A 590 24.25 -15.87 -10.83
N VAL A 591 23.80 -14.87 -11.60
CA VAL A 591 22.77 -13.91 -11.19
C VAL A 591 21.47 -14.63 -10.84
N GLN A 592 21.03 -15.54 -11.69
CA GLN A 592 19.84 -16.34 -11.46
C GLN A 592 19.90 -17.13 -10.15
N ARG A 593 21.04 -17.79 -9.89
CA ARG A 593 21.23 -18.55 -8.64
C ARG A 593 21.21 -17.65 -7.41
N VAL A 594 21.79 -16.45 -7.48
CA VAL A 594 21.70 -15.46 -6.39
C VAL A 594 20.24 -15.11 -6.12
N TYR A 595 19.44 -14.89 -7.17
CA TYR A 595 18.02 -14.58 -7.03
C TYR A 595 17.21 -15.72 -6.41
N VAL A 596 17.45 -16.96 -6.82
CA VAL A 596 16.83 -18.15 -6.19
C VAL A 596 17.15 -18.18 -4.69
N LEU A 597 18.40 -17.92 -4.30
CA LEU A 597 18.81 -17.88 -2.90
C LEU A 597 18.13 -16.75 -2.11
N LEU A 598 17.91 -15.58 -2.74
CA LEU A 598 17.15 -14.49 -2.12
C LEU A 598 15.67 -14.86 -1.91
N PHE A 599 15.05 -15.58 -2.85
CA PHE A 599 13.69 -16.10 -2.66
C PHE A 599 13.62 -17.19 -1.58
N VAL A 600 14.65 -18.03 -1.43
CA VAL A 600 14.76 -18.98 -0.31
C VAL A 600 14.79 -18.22 1.02
N ALA A 601 15.55 -17.14 1.12
CA ALA A 601 15.57 -16.29 2.32
C ALA A 601 14.18 -15.70 2.61
N ALA A 602 13.52 -15.15 1.59
CA ALA A 602 12.18 -14.57 1.71
C ALA A 602 11.11 -15.59 2.15
N ALA A 603 11.11 -16.76 1.50
CA ALA A 603 10.22 -17.87 1.82
C ALA A 603 10.45 -18.41 3.25
N THR A 604 11.70 -18.47 3.69
CA THR A 604 12.06 -18.85 5.07
C THR A 604 11.49 -17.85 6.07
N GLY A 605 11.67 -16.55 5.84
CA GLY A 605 11.12 -15.50 6.70
C GLY A 605 9.59 -15.54 6.80
N ALA A 606 8.91 -15.69 5.66
CA ALA A 606 7.46 -15.84 5.61
C ALA A 606 6.98 -17.12 6.29
N GLY A 607 7.68 -18.24 6.09
CA GLY A 607 7.39 -19.53 6.73
C GLY A 607 7.47 -19.48 8.25
N VAL A 608 8.52 -18.85 8.80
CA VAL A 608 8.63 -18.60 10.25
C VAL A 608 7.47 -17.73 10.74
N GLY A 609 7.12 -16.67 10.00
CA GLY A 609 6.02 -15.79 10.35
C GLY A 609 4.65 -16.48 10.36
N LEU A 610 4.36 -17.28 9.33
CA LEU A 610 3.15 -18.11 9.26
C LEU A 610 3.04 -19.08 10.42
N SER A 611 4.16 -19.56 10.92
CA SER A 611 4.17 -20.57 11.95
C SER A 611 3.95 -19.99 13.32
N LEU A 612 4.49 -18.80 13.59
CA LEU A 612 4.10 -18.00 14.75
C LEU A 612 2.61 -17.64 14.69
N LEU A 613 2.09 -17.35 13.50
CA LEU A 613 0.66 -17.07 13.29
C LEU A 613 -0.23 -18.29 13.55
N VAL A 614 0.16 -19.50 13.11
CA VAL A 614 -0.56 -20.74 13.44
C VAL A 614 -0.49 -21.02 14.96
N ALA A 615 0.68 -20.80 15.57
CA ALA A 615 0.93 -21.06 16.98
C ALA A 615 0.19 -20.13 17.94
N HIS A 616 0.15 -18.84 17.61
CA HIS A 616 -0.29 -17.77 18.51
C HIS A 616 -1.43 -16.93 17.93
N GLY A 617 -2.04 -17.37 16.83
CA GLY A 617 -3.05 -16.63 16.09
C GLY A 617 -2.52 -15.27 15.63
N VAL A 618 -3.40 -14.26 15.58
CA VAL A 618 -3.06 -12.90 15.14
C VAL A 618 -1.94 -12.26 15.98
N ARG A 619 -1.76 -12.65 17.25
CA ARG A 619 -0.62 -12.16 18.08
C ARG A 619 0.72 -12.62 17.52
N GLY A 620 0.76 -13.80 16.92
CA GLY A 620 1.93 -14.35 16.24
C GLY A 620 2.41 -13.48 15.08
N LEU A 621 1.50 -12.77 14.38
CA LEU A 621 1.88 -11.84 13.32
C LEU A 621 2.68 -10.64 13.83
N GLY A 622 2.40 -10.15 15.04
CA GLY A 622 3.20 -9.09 15.65
C GLY A 622 4.62 -9.56 15.96
N ALA A 623 4.77 -10.82 16.41
CA ALA A 623 6.07 -11.45 16.63
C ALA A 623 6.79 -11.81 15.31
N ALA A 624 6.04 -12.15 14.27
CA ALA A 624 6.56 -12.44 12.93
C ALA A 624 7.31 -11.24 12.32
N LEU A 625 6.90 -10.00 12.65
CA LEU A 625 7.61 -8.78 12.23
C LEU A 625 9.03 -8.68 12.79
N LEU A 626 9.36 -9.42 13.87
CA LEU A 626 10.72 -9.56 14.38
C LEU A 626 11.37 -10.86 13.87
N ALA A 627 10.69 -12.00 14.01
CA ALA A 627 11.26 -13.31 13.68
C ALA A 627 11.55 -13.48 12.18
N GLY A 628 10.70 -12.94 11.31
CA GLY A 628 10.86 -12.99 9.86
C GLY A 628 12.14 -12.30 9.38
N PRO A 629 12.36 -11.01 9.70
CA PRO A 629 13.61 -10.31 9.38
C PRO A 629 14.85 -10.95 9.98
N VAL A 630 14.77 -11.49 11.20
CA VAL A 630 15.89 -12.25 11.80
C VAL A 630 16.19 -13.50 10.97
N ALA A 631 15.16 -14.27 10.58
CA ALA A 631 15.35 -15.46 9.75
C ALA A 631 15.96 -15.12 8.39
N THR A 632 15.44 -14.10 7.69
CA THR A 632 15.97 -13.67 6.39
C THR A 632 17.40 -13.16 6.47
N ALA A 633 17.75 -12.43 7.54
CA ALA A 633 19.11 -11.97 7.77
C ALA A 633 20.08 -13.14 8.02
N VAL A 634 19.67 -14.15 8.79
CA VAL A 634 20.48 -15.36 9.01
C VAL A 634 20.70 -16.13 7.72
N VAL A 635 19.67 -16.29 6.87
CA VAL A 635 19.85 -16.91 5.54
C VAL A 635 20.81 -16.09 4.68
N GLY A 636 20.64 -14.75 4.65
CA GLY A 636 21.53 -13.84 3.93
C GLY A 636 23.00 -13.94 4.38
N LEU A 637 23.24 -14.00 5.70
CA LEU A 637 24.58 -14.24 6.26
C LEU A 637 25.12 -15.62 5.87
N GLY A 638 24.27 -16.65 5.85
CA GLY A 638 24.62 -17.98 5.37
C GLY A 638 25.06 -18.00 3.91
N ILE A 639 24.36 -17.25 3.03
CA ILE A 639 24.73 -17.08 1.62
C ILE A 639 26.10 -16.39 1.49
N VAL A 640 26.34 -15.33 2.27
CA VAL A 640 27.62 -14.60 2.27
C VAL A 640 28.76 -15.49 2.77
N ALA A 641 28.54 -16.24 3.85
CA ALA A 641 29.51 -17.18 4.39
C ALA A 641 29.84 -18.31 3.42
N LEU A 642 28.82 -18.84 2.73
CA LEU A 642 28.99 -19.86 1.69
C LEU A 642 29.80 -19.32 0.50
N ASN A 643 29.53 -18.09 0.05
CA ASN A 643 30.30 -17.46 -1.02
C ASN A 643 31.78 -17.31 -0.63
N ALA A 644 32.05 -16.84 0.59
CA ALA A 644 33.42 -16.73 1.11
C ALA A 644 34.13 -18.08 1.23
N ALA A 645 33.43 -19.11 1.71
CA ALA A 645 33.97 -20.46 1.86
C ALA A 645 34.33 -21.10 0.50
N LEU A 646 33.66 -20.69 -0.58
CA LEU A 646 33.96 -21.11 -1.95
C LEU A 646 34.98 -20.21 -2.66
N GLY A 647 35.68 -19.33 -1.92
CA GLY A 647 36.72 -18.45 -2.48
C GLY A 647 36.20 -17.16 -3.13
N GLY A 648 34.90 -16.86 -3.00
CA GLY A 648 34.33 -15.61 -3.49
C GLY A 648 34.77 -14.40 -2.66
N GLY A 649 34.99 -13.27 -3.32
CA GLY A 649 35.35 -12.02 -2.65
C GLY A 649 34.25 -11.52 -1.71
N LEU A 650 34.65 -11.05 -0.52
CA LEU A 650 33.76 -10.39 0.43
C LEU A 650 33.91 -8.87 0.30
N SER A 651 32.90 -8.21 -0.28
CA SER A 651 32.78 -6.75 -0.20
C SER A 651 31.66 -6.35 0.75
N VAL A 652 31.83 -5.20 1.41
CA VAL A 652 30.79 -4.60 2.27
C VAL A 652 29.54 -4.33 1.44
N THR A 653 29.70 -3.88 0.20
CA THR A 653 28.59 -3.61 -0.73
C THR A 653 27.81 -4.88 -1.10
N ALA A 654 28.50 -5.98 -1.43
CA ALA A 654 27.84 -7.25 -1.75
C ALA A 654 27.09 -7.81 -0.53
N THR A 655 27.74 -7.79 0.64
CA THR A 655 27.13 -8.23 1.90
C THR A 655 25.89 -7.40 2.24
N GLY A 656 26.02 -6.07 2.17
CA GLY A 656 24.93 -5.13 2.39
C GLY A 656 23.76 -5.38 1.44
N THR A 657 24.05 -5.57 0.15
CA THR A 657 23.02 -5.86 -0.87
C THR A 657 22.28 -7.17 -0.58
N VAL A 658 22.98 -8.27 -0.28
CA VAL A 658 22.34 -9.55 0.03
C VAL A 658 21.43 -9.44 1.25
N LEU A 659 21.89 -8.79 2.32
CA LEU A 659 21.10 -8.62 3.56
C LEU A 659 19.90 -7.69 3.35
N GLN A 660 20.10 -6.58 2.64
CA GLN A 660 19.07 -5.62 2.29
C GLN A 660 17.95 -6.30 1.50
N ARG A 661 18.32 -6.98 0.40
CA ARG A 661 17.36 -7.62 -0.50
C ARG A 661 16.61 -8.78 0.16
N SER A 662 17.32 -9.62 0.93
CA SER A 662 16.70 -10.73 1.66
C SER A 662 15.66 -10.23 2.67
N SER A 663 15.98 -9.16 3.41
CA SER A 663 15.07 -8.59 4.41
C SER A 663 13.84 -7.94 3.77
N ALA A 664 14.03 -7.21 2.68
CA ALA A 664 12.94 -6.59 1.93
C ALA A 664 11.98 -7.63 1.35
N LEU A 665 12.51 -8.62 0.63
CA LEU A 665 11.70 -9.72 0.07
C LEU A 665 11.02 -10.55 1.16
N GLY A 666 11.66 -10.75 2.32
CA GLY A 666 11.05 -11.39 3.47
C GLY A 666 9.80 -10.67 3.98
N LEU A 667 9.84 -9.34 4.07
CA LEU A 667 8.67 -8.54 4.43
C LEU A 667 7.56 -8.66 3.37
N LEU A 668 7.91 -8.60 2.08
CA LEU A 668 6.94 -8.74 0.98
C LEU A 668 6.28 -10.12 0.95
N ALA A 669 7.06 -11.18 1.16
CA ALA A 669 6.54 -12.54 1.26
C ALA A 669 5.60 -12.69 2.48
N LEU A 670 5.96 -12.10 3.62
CA LEU A 670 5.10 -12.08 4.80
C LEU A 670 3.77 -11.32 4.55
N LEU A 671 3.82 -10.18 3.85
CA LEU A 671 2.63 -9.45 3.42
C LEU A 671 1.71 -10.32 2.56
N ALA A 672 2.27 -11.06 1.60
CA ALA A 672 1.49 -11.91 0.69
C ALA A 672 0.72 -13.03 1.40
N VAL A 673 1.14 -13.46 2.60
CA VAL A 673 0.56 -14.62 3.30
C VAL A 673 -0.14 -14.29 4.62
N ALA A 674 0.08 -13.10 5.21
CA ALA A 674 -0.44 -12.75 6.54
C ALA A 674 -1.99 -12.73 6.64
N TRP A 675 -2.69 -12.64 5.51
CA TRP A 675 -4.16 -12.62 5.46
C TRP A 675 -4.81 -14.02 5.48
N LEU A 676 -4.07 -15.09 5.16
CA LEU A 676 -4.61 -16.44 4.98
C LEU A 676 -5.47 -16.99 6.15
N PRO A 677 -5.13 -16.77 7.43
CA PRO A 677 -5.92 -17.31 8.55
C PRO A 677 -7.35 -16.77 8.60
N PHE A 678 -7.58 -15.60 7.98
CA PHE A 678 -8.89 -14.96 7.98
C PHE A 678 -9.83 -15.56 6.93
N VAL A 679 -9.32 -16.41 6.03
CA VAL A 679 -10.10 -17.06 4.97
C VAL A 679 -10.35 -18.55 5.25
N GLY A 680 -9.49 -19.21 6.04
CA GLY A 680 -9.48 -20.67 6.13
C GLY A 680 -9.80 -21.33 7.48
N GLY A 681 -10.18 -20.60 8.54
CA GLY A 681 -10.53 -21.22 9.83
C GLY A 681 -9.44 -22.13 10.44
N LEU A 682 -8.18 -21.97 10.00
CA LEU A 682 -7.04 -22.81 10.38
C LEU A 682 -6.75 -22.61 11.87
N ARG A 683 -7.29 -23.50 12.70
CA ARG A 683 -6.95 -23.63 14.12
C ARG A 683 -6.57 -25.08 14.38
N SER A 684 -5.28 -25.35 14.46
CA SER A 684 -4.77 -26.58 15.03
C SER A 684 -4.03 -26.25 16.32
N GLU A 685 -4.59 -26.64 17.46
CA GLU A 685 -3.89 -26.63 18.74
C GLU A 685 -2.93 -27.82 18.75
N GLY A 686 -1.67 -27.59 18.38
CA GLY A 686 -0.62 -28.60 18.45
C GLY A 686 0.40 -28.49 17.32
N ALA A 687 1.70 -28.55 17.69
CA ALA A 687 2.86 -28.63 16.80
C ALA A 687 3.29 -27.37 16.03
N ALA A 688 3.10 -26.17 16.60
CA ALA A 688 3.62 -24.90 16.11
C ALA A 688 5.08 -24.92 15.59
N LEU A 689 5.99 -25.54 16.35
CA LEU A 689 7.41 -25.60 16.00
C LEU A 689 7.71 -26.59 14.87
N ALA A 690 7.03 -27.74 14.87
CA ALA A 690 7.18 -28.72 13.79
C ALA A 690 6.55 -28.21 12.48
N ILE A 691 5.42 -27.51 12.58
CA ILE A 691 4.81 -26.77 11.46
C ILE A 691 5.75 -25.67 11.00
N ALA A 692 6.44 -24.95 11.91
CA ALA A 692 7.45 -23.96 11.55
C ALA A 692 8.59 -24.51 10.72
N VAL A 693 9.19 -25.59 11.19
CA VAL A 693 10.28 -26.24 10.47
C VAL A 693 9.77 -26.84 9.17
N ALA A 694 8.63 -27.53 9.17
CA ALA A 694 8.07 -28.14 7.96
C ALA A 694 7.65 -27.10 6.90
N VAL A 695 7.05 -25.99 7.31
CA VAL A 695 6.64 -24.90 6.40
C VAL A 695 7.87 -24.14 5.92
N ALA A 696 8.87 -23.87 6.76
CA ALA A 696 10.11 -23.23 6.32
C ALA A 696 10.89 -24.12 5.33
N VAL A 697 11.07 -25.41 5.66
CA VAL A 697 11.70 -26.40 4.77
C VAL A 697 10.90 -26.57 3.49
N GLY A 698 9.58 -26.73 3.59
CA GLY A 698 8.69 -26.90 2.45
C GLY A 698 8.69 -25.68 1.53
N SER A 699 8.66 -24.47 2.09
CA SER A 699 8.67 -23.22 1.31
C SER A 699 10.03 -23.00 0.64
N ALA A 700 11.13 -23.22 1.35
CA ALA A 700 12.48 -23.12 0.79
C ALA A 700 12.73 -24.17 -0.31
N SER A 701 12.27 -25.41 -0.09
CA SER A 701 12.39 -26.49 -1.07
C SER A 701 11.49 -26.25 -2.29
N ALA A 702 10.28 -25.72 -2.10
CA ALA A 702 9.39 -25.36 -3.19
C ALA A 702 10.00 -24.28 -4.10
N VAL A 703 10.70 -23.30 -3.52
CA VAL A 703 11.44 -22.28 -4.31
C VAL A 703 12.52 -22.93 -5.15
N VAL A 704 13.28 -23.87 -4.59
CA VAL A 704 14.32 -24.60 -5.32
C VAL A 704 13.72 -25.44 -6.46
N LEU A 705 12.60 -26.12 -6.20
CA LEU A 705 11.89 -26.93 -7.19
C LEU A 705 11.25 -26.07 -8.29
N ALA A 706 10.83 -24.84 -7.97
CA ALA A 706 10.21 -23.91 -8.90
C ALA A 706 11.21 -22.92 -9.52
N ARG A 707 12.53 -23.17 -9.44
CA ARG A 707 13.57 -22.19 -9.84
C ARG A 707 13.40 -21.71 -11.28
N ASP A 708 13.06 -22.59 -12.20
CA ASP A 708 12.95 -22.28 -13.64
C ASP A 708 11.67 -21.47 -13.94
N VAL A 709 10.70 -21.49 -13.01
CA VAL A 709 9.51 -20.64 -13.04
C VAL A 709 9.78 -19.31 -12.35
N LEU A 710 10.40 -19.34 -11.16
CA LEU A 710 10.63 -18.15 -10.32
C LEU A 710 11.68 -17.21 -10.91
N VAL A 711 12.72 -17.77 -11.53
CA VAL A 711 13.82 -17.05 -12.16
C VAL A 711 14.13 -17.75 -13.48
N PRO A 712 13.34 -17.47 -14.54
CA PRO A 712 13.55 -18.09 -15.84
C PRO A 712 14.98 -17.80 -16.35
N VAL A 713 15.66 -18.84 -16.83
CA VAL A 713 17.02 -18.75 -17.41
C VAL A 713 16.92 -18.65 -18.91
N GLY A 714 17.72 -17.77 -19.48
CA GLY A 714 17.70 -17.46 -20.90
C GLY A 714 16.77 -16.30 -21.22
N PRO A 715 16.81 -15.78 -22.46
CA PRO A 715 15.75 -14.91 -22.93
C PRO A 715 14.44 -15.66 -22.63
N ALA A 716 13.55 -15.04 -21.85
CA ALA A 716 12.26 -15.65 -21.49
C ALA A 716 11.75 -16.39 -22.71
N PRO A 717 11.42 -17.70 -22.66
CA PRO A 717 11.05 -18.46 -23.85
C PRO A 717 10.05 -17.60 -24.57
N VAL A 718 10.54 -17.07 -25.68
CA VAL A 718 9.94 -16.03 -26.47
C VAL A 718 8.71 -16.74 -27.00
N GLN A 719 7.61 -16.71 -26.24
CA GLN A 719 6.36 -17.39 -26.55
C GLN A 719 5.87 -16.71 -27.80
N ALA A 720 6.25 -17.22 -28.98
CA ALA A 720 6.07 -16.57 -30.26
C ALA A 720 6.00 -15.06 -30.07
N VAL A 721 7.09 -14.50 -29.52
CA VAL A 721 7.17 -13.06 -29.28
C VAL A 721 6.72 -12.47 -30.58
N ASP A 722 5.70 -11.63 -30.46
CA ASP A 722 5.18 -10.86 -31.55
C ASP A 722 6.35 -10.50 -32.46
N PRO A 723 6.37 -10.92 -33.73
CA PRO A 723 7.51 -10.68 -34.62
C PRO A 723 7.99 -9.22 -34.53
N GLU A 724 7.07 -8.29 -34.26
CA GLU A 724 7.34 -6.89 -33.92
C GLU A 724 8.26 -6.70 -32.69
N PHE A 725 8.01 -7.37 -31.56
CA PHE A 725 8.88 -7.27 -30.38
C PHE A 725 10.24 -7.97 -30.59
N ALA A 726 10.30 -9.06 -31.36
CA ALA A 726 11.57 -9.71 -31.70
C ALA A 726 12.46 -8.78 -32.54
N ALA A 727 11.86 -8.12 -33.53
CA ALA A 727 12.49 -7.07 -34.33
C ALA A 727 12.95 -5.90 -33.44
N LEU A 728 12.07 -5.44 -32.56
CA LEU A 728 12.33 -4.34 -31.63
C LEU A 728 13.50 -4.64 -30.67
N ASP A 729 13.52 -5.81 -30.02
CA ASP A 729 14.59 -6.21 -29.08
C ASP A 729 15.95 -6.36 -29.79
N TYR A 730 15.95 -6.95 -31.00
CA TYR A 730 17.17 -7.10 -31.78
C TYR A 730 17.76 -5.75 -32.15
N ARG A 731 16.94 -4.86 -32.69
CA ARG A 731 17.28 -3.51 -33.10
C ARG A 731 17.85 -2.67 -31.97
N ILE A 732 17.28 -2.80 -30.79
CA ILE A 732 17.54 -1.90 -29.66
C ILE A 732 18.68 -2.36 -28.76
N ARG A 733 18.74 -3.66 -28.50
CA ARG A 733 19.63 -4.21 -27.46
C ARG A 733 20.76 -4.98 -28.09
N ILE A 734 20.42 -5.86 -29.03
CA ILE A 734 21.36 -6.85 -29.55
C ILE A 734 22.28 -6.21 -30.59
N GLY A 735 21.73 -5.51 -31.58
CA GLY A 735 22.50 -4.82 -32.62
C GLY A 735 23.50 -3.82 -32.04
N PRO A 736 23.08 -2.85 -31.20
CA PRO A 736 23.99 -1.88 -30.59
C PRO A 736 25.11 -2.51 -29.74
N ALA A 737 24.88 -3.70 -29.16
CA ALA A 737 25.94 -4.42 -28.45
C ALA A 737 27.02 -4.96 -29.40
N PHE A 738 26.63 -5.49 -30.57
CA PHE A 738 27.57 -5.89 -31.62
C PHE A 738 28.30 -4.70 -32.24
N PHE A 739 27.63 -3.54 -32.41
CA PHE A 739 28.27 -2.29 -32.82
C PHE A 739 29.39 -1.88 -31.87
N ARG A 740 29.09 -1.75 -30.58
CA ARG A 740 30.11 -1.36 -29.58
C ARG A 740 31.31 -2.32 -29.55
N ALA A 741 31.07 -3.62 -29.59
CA ALA A 741 32.15 -4.61 -29.58
C ALA A 741 33.03 -4.53 -30.86
N SER A 742 32.43 -4.27 -32.02
CA SER A 742 33.14 -4.08 -33.29
C SER A 742 33.94 -2.77 -33.32
N ASP A 743 33.43 -1.71 -32.70
CA ASP A 743 34.14 -0.44 -32.53
C ASP A 743 35.35 -0.58 -31.61
N GLU A 744 35.24 -1.34 -30.51
CA GLU A 744 36.36 -1.64 -29.62
C GLU A 744 37.49 -2.39 -30.34
N ILE A 745 37.14 -3.36 -31.20
CA ILE A 745 38.11 -4.08 -32.05
C ILE A 745 38.77 -3.11 -33.03
N SER A 746 37.98 -2.26 -33.68
CA SER A 746 38.48 -1.27 -34.66
C SER A 746 39.40 -0.24 -34.01
N ALA A 747 39.08 0.21 -32.80
CA ALA A 747 39.94 1.10 -32.00
C ALA A 747 41.27 0.41 -31.63
N THR A 748 41.22 -0.87 -31.25
CA THR A 748 42.43 -1.67 -30.96
C THR A 748 43.32 -1.78 -32.20
N VAL A 749 42.73 -2.03 -33.38
CA VAL A 749 43.45 -2.07 -34.66
C VAL A 749 44.12 -0.73 -34.97
N HIS A 750 43.40 0.37 -34.79
CA HIS A 750 43.94 1.71 -35.03
C HIS A 750 45.17 2.00 -34.15
N VAL A 751 45.09 1.69 -32.85
CA VAL A 751 46.22 1.82 -31.90
C VAL A 751 47.41 0.96 -32.34
N ILE A 752 47.17 -0.27 -32.81
CA ILE A 752 48.24 -1.14 -33.31
C ILE A 752 48.91 -0.53 -34.54
N GLU A 753 48.15 -0.01 -35.51
CA GLU A 753 48.70 0.57 -36.72
C GLU A 753 49.50 1.86 -36.45
N GLU A 754 49.10 2.67 -35.47
CA GLU A 754 49.80 3.91 -35.09
C GLU A 754 51.06 3.67 -34.24
N GLU A 755 50.99 2.79 -33.26
CA GLU A 755 52.06 2.63 -32.25
C GLU A 755 53.13 1.61 -32.62
N THR A 756 52.84 0.68 -33.54
CA THR A 756 53.80 -0.39 -33.88
C THR A 756 54.78 0.03 -34.97
N THR A 757 56.06 0.13 -34.57
CA THR A 757 57.16 0.52 -35.46
C THR A 757 57.79 -0.65 -36.23
N THR A 758 57.51 -1.90 -35.84
CA THR A 758 58.05 -3.10 -36.49
C THR A 758 56.95 -4.08 -36.88
N LEU A 759 57.11 -4.74 -38.03
CA LEU A 759 56.16 -5.74 -38.55
C LEU A 759 55.94 -6.90 -37.57
N SER A 760 56.99 -7.35 -36.89
CA SER A 760 56.90 -8.44 -35.90
C SER A 760 56.07 -8.06 -34.67
N SER A 761 56.21 -6.82 -34.19
CA SER A 761 55.38 -6.30 -33.09
C SER A 761 53.91 -6.20 -33.50
N ARG A 762 53.65 -5.69 -34.71
CA ARG A 762 52.30 -5.60 -35.28
C ARG A 762 51.62 -6.97 -35.35
N VAL A 763 52.28 -7.95 -35.96
CA VAL A 763 51.80 -9.34 -36.06
C VAL A 763 51.47 -9.92 -34.68
N ALA A 764 52.37 -9.74 -33.71
CA ALA A 764 52.17 -10.23 -32.36
C ALA A 764 50.91 -9.63 -31.72
N ARG A 765 50.73 -8.30 -31.81
CA ARG A 765 49.56 -7.62 -31.26
C ARG A 765 48.26 -8.01 -31.96
N TYR A 766 48.23 -8.12 -33.29
CA TYR A 766 47.03 -8.63 -33.99
C TYR A 766 46.62 -10.02 -33.52
N ARG A 767 47.58 -10.92 -33.28
CA ARG A 767 47.31 -12.28 -32.79
C ARG A 767 46.80 -12.33 -31.36
N THR A 768 47.32 -11.48 -30.48
CA THR A 768 46.99 -11.53 -29.05
C THR A 768 45.84 -10.63 -28.65
N GLU A 769 45.64 -9.51 -29.36
CA GLU A 769 44.67 -8.48 -29.00
C GLU A 769 43.45 -8.47 -29.93
N VAL A 770 43.63 -8.57 -31.26
CA VAL A 770 42.55 -8.38 -32.24
C VAL A 770 41.82 -9.70 -32.58
N LEU A 771 42.56 -10.70 -33.07
CA LEU A 771 41.97 -11.96 -33.54
C LEU A 771 41.15 -12.71 -32.49
N PRO A 772 41.56 -12.80 -31.20
CA PRO A 772 40.74 -13.44 -30.18
C PRO A 772 39.40 -12.73 -29.97
N GLN A 773 39.40 -11.39 -29.94
CA GLN A 773 38.18 -10.59 -29.79
C GLN A 773 37.24 -10.73 -31.00
N ALA A 774 37.79 -10.66 -32.21
CA ALA A 774 37.01 -10.82 -33.44
C ALA A 774 36.38 -12.22 -33.55
N ARG A 775 37.13 -13.28 -33.21
CA ARG A 775 36.62 -14.66 -33.20
C ARG A 775 35.57 -14.89 -32.13
N ASP A 776 35.75 -14.33 -30.93
CA ASP A 776 34.74 -14.38 -29.87
C ASP A 776 33.45 -13.67 -30.28
N LEU A 777 33.57 -12.48 -30.89
CA LEU A 777 32.41 -11.74 -31.38
C LEU A 777 31.67 -12.51 -32.50
N LEU A 778 32.41 -13.12 -33.44
CA LEU A 778 31.83 -13.99 -34.46
C LEU A 778 31.15 -15.22 -33.86
N ALA A 779 31.75 -15.85 -32.85
CA ALA A 779 31.16 -17.01 -32.17
C ALA A 779 29.83 -16.63 -31.48
N ARG A 780 29.78 -15.45 -30.84
CA ARG A 780 28.54 -14.90 -30.28
C ARG A 780 27.50 -14.58 -31.34
N GLY A 781 27.91 -14.02 -32.48
CA GLY A 781 27.04 -13.80 -33.64
C GLY A 781 26.41 -15.11 -34.12
N ARG A 782 27.22 -16.12 -34.44
CA ARG A 782 26.71 -17.42 -34.90
C ARG A 782 25.85 -18.16 -33.88
N ALA A 783 26.07 -17.93 -32.59
CA ALA A 783 25.28 -18.54 -31.52
C ALA A 783 23.92 -17.85 -31.29
N PHE A 784 23.74 -16.63 -31.81
CA PHE A 784 22.48 -15.90 -31.67
C PHE A 784 21.38 -16.58 -32.49
N LEU A 785 20.24 -16.85 -31.86
CA LEU A 785 19.06 -17.43 -32.49
C LEU A 785 18.01 -16.32 -32.69
N PRO A 786 17.76 -15.88 -33.94
CA PRO A 786 16.78 -14.84 -34.23
C PRO A 786 15.37 -15.21 -33.77
N GLY A 787 14.64 -14.24 -33.21
CA GLY A 787 13.25 -14.43 -32.76
C GLY A 787 12.21 -14.41 -33.88
N SER A 788 12.56 -13.88 -35.07
CA SER A 788 11.69 -13.84 -36.25
C SER A 788 12.50 -14.03 -37.56
N PRO A 789 11.84 -14.39 -38.68
CA PRO A 789 12.48 -14.47 -40.00
C PRO A 789 13.11 -13.14 -40.45
N GLU A 790 12.47 -12.01 -40.14
CA GLU A 790 12.95 -10.67 -40.47
C GLU A 790 14.26 -10.37 -39.74
N VAL A 791 14.29 -10.62 -38.42
CA VAL A 791 15.52 -10.51 -37.63
C VAL A 791 16.61 -11.44 -38.13
N ALA A 792 16.24 -12.65 -38.57
CA ALA A 792 17.20 -13.60 -39.12
C ALA A 792 17.87 -13.08 -40.39
N ALA A 793 17.09 -12.47 -41.29
CA ALA A 793 17.61 -11.87 -42.51
C ALA A 793 18.56 -10.71 -42.20
N VAL A 794 18.20 -9.82 -41.27
CA VAL A 794 19.05 -8.70 -40.86
C VAL A 794 20.33 -9.19 -40.16
N HIS A 795 20.22 -10.16 -39.24
CA HIS A 795 21.37 -10.68 -38.50
C HIS A 795 22.40 -11.40 -39.38
N GLN A 796 21.99 -11.95 -40.53
CA GLN A 796 22.92 -12.57 -41.48
C GLN A 796 23.98 -11.59 -42.00
N HIS A 797 23.64 -10.32 -42.23
CA HIS A 797 24.63 -9.30 -42.62
C HIS A 797 25.67 -9.05 -41.51
N CYS A 798 25.23 -9.05 -40.24
CA CYS A 798 26.13 -8.95 -39.09
C CYS A 798 27.15 -10.11 -39.07
N VAL A 799 26.66 -11.36 -39.21
CA VAL A 799 27.53 -12.54 -39.21
C VAL A 799 28.48 -12.52 -40.40
N ALA A 800 27.99 -12.19 -41.60
CA ALA A 800 28.82 -12.09 -42.81
C ALA A 800 29.95 -11.07 -42.64
N ALA A 801 29.65 -9.89 -42.11
CA ALA A 801 30.66 -8.89 -41.82
C ALA A 801 31.69 -9.37 -40.78
N LEU A 802 31.26 -10.06 -39.72
CA LEU A 802 32.17 -10.60 -38.71
C LEU A 802 33.08 -11.71 -39.26
N GLU A 803 32.57 -12.53 -40.19
CA GLU A 803 33.37 -13.53 -40.91
C GLU A 803 34.45 -12.86 -41.76
N LEU A 804 34.07 -11.86 -42.56
CA LEU A 804 35.00 -11.05 -43.36
C LEU A 804 36.05 -10.34 -42.49
N ALA A 805 35.66 -9.87 -41.31
CA ALA A 805 36.58 -9.26 -40.35
C ALA A 805 37.65 -10.26 -39.87
N VAL A 806 37.22 -11.44 -39.41
CA VAL A 806 38.14 -12.49 -38.94
C VAL A 806 39.07 -12.93 -40.07
N THR A 807 38.54 -13.22 -41.26
CA THR A 807 39.35 -13.62 -42.42
C THR A 807 40.34 -12.52 -42.82
N GLY A 808 39.90 -11.26 -42.91
CA GLY A 808 40.76 -10.15 -43.27
C GLY A 808 41.90 -9.94 -42.28
N TYR A 809 41.64 -10.03 -40.98
CA TYR A 809 42.70 -9.94 -39.95
C TYR A 809 43.67 -11.12 -39.97
N GLU A 810 43.20 -12.34 -40.27
CA GLU A 810 44.08 -13.52 -40.42
C GLU A 810 45.01 -13.39 -41.63
N GLU A 811 44.49 -12.90 -42.75
CA GLU A 811 45.26 -12.67 -43.98
C GLU A 811 46.26 -11.53 -43.82
N LEU A 812 45.90 -10.44 -43.14
CA LEU A 812 46.84 -9.38 -42.79
C LEU A 812 48.00 -9.91 -41.94
N VAL A 813 47.70 -10.71 -40.91
CA VAL A 813 48.72 -11.37 -40.09
C VAL A 813 49.64 -12.26 -40.94
N ALA A 814 49.07 -13.10 -41.81
CA ALA A 814 49.83 -13.98 -42.68
C ALA A 814 50.69 -13.20 -43.71
N GLY A 815 50.15 -12.11 -44.27
CA GLY A 815 50.84 -11.23 -45.20
C GLY A 815 52.01 -10.51 -44.55
N TYR A 816 51.84 -9.97 -43.35
CA TYR A 816 52.92 -9.33 -42.59
C TYR A 816 54.04 -10.31 -42.21
N GLU A 817 53.71 -11.56 -41.87
CA GLU A 817 54.69 -12.60 -41.52
C GLU A 817 55.47 -13.10 -42.73
N SER A 818 54.78 -13.36 -43.84
CA SER A 818 55.38 -13.90 -45.06
C SER A 818 55.93 -12.82 -45.98
N ARG A 819 55.71 -11.54 -45.66
CA ARG A 819 56.00 -10.36 -46.51
C ARG A 819 55.39 -10.48 -47.90
N ARG A 820 54.20 -11.05 -47.98
CA ARG A 820 53.45 -11.24 -49.22
C ARG A 820 52.43 -10.12 -49.37
N GLU A 821 52.69 -9.25 -50.34
CA GLU A 821 51.83 -8.10 -50.65
C GLU A 821 50.43 -8.55 -51.08
N ASP A 822 50.32 -9.66 -51.81
CA ASP A 822 49.04 -10.18 -52.28
C ASP A 822 48.10 -10.61 -51.14
N LEU A 823 48.64 -11.12 -50.02
CA LEU A 823 47.85 -11.44 -48.83
C LEU A 823 47.44 -10.19 -48.05
N LEU A 824 48.26 -9.13 -48.08
CA LEU A 824 47.91 -7.84 -47.46
C LEU A 824 46.79 -7.16 -48.25
N GLU A 825 46.86 -7.20 -49.58
CA GLU A 825 45.80 -6.70 -50.47
C GLU A 825 44.51 -7.49 -50.30
N GLN A 826 44.58 -8.83 -50.21
CA GLN A 826 43.40 -9.68 -49.94
C GLN A 826 42.78 -9.37 -48.57
N GLY A 827 43.61 -9.29 -47.52
CA GLY A 827 43.13 -8.96 -46.18
C GLY A 827 42.48 -7.58 -46.12
N ALA A 828 43.07 -6.58 -46.78
CA ALA A 828 42.48 -5.25 -46.90
C ALA A 828 41.17 -5.26 -47.69
N ALA A 829 41.09 -6.04 -48.78
CA ALA A 829 39.86 -6.19 -49.57
C ALA A 829 38.73 -6.82 -48.76
N HIS A 830 38.99 -7.87 -47.98
CA HIS A 830 37.99 -8.45 -47.07
C HIS A 830 37.55 -7.47 -45.98
N LEU A 831 38.47 -6.69 -45.41
CA LEU A 831 38.11 -5.65 -44.44
C LEU A 831 37.29 -4.51 -45.06
N GLN A 832 37.49 -4.21 -46.34
CA GLN A 832 36.64 -3.26 -47.06
C GLN A 832 35.23 -3.85 -47.29
N GLN A 833 35.13 -5.10 -47.73
CA GLN A 833 33.84 -5.79 -47.89
C GLN A 833 33.09 -5.93 -46.56
N ARG A 834 33.82 -6.13 -45.45
CA ARG A 834 33.24 -6.06 -44.11
C ARG A 834 32.50 -4.74 -43.90
N VAL A 835 33.08 -3.60 -44.29
CA VAL A 835 32.43 -2.29 -44.13
C VAL A 835 31.12 -2.25 -44.90
N ASP A 836 31.09 -2.78 -46.12
CA ASP A 836 29.88 -2.81 -46.94
C ASP A 836 28.77 -3.68 -46.30
N GLU A 837 29.09 -4.88 -45.82
CA GLU A 837 28.14 -5.74 -45.09
C GLU A 837 27.71 -5.13 -43.75
N TRP A 838 28.61 -4.40 -43.08
CA TRP A 838 28.31 -3.73 -41.82
C TRP A 838 27.35 -2.55 -42.01
N LEU A 839 27.50 -1.81 -43.12
CA LEU A 839 26.57 -0.74 -43.52
C LEU A 839 25.23 -1.32 -43.94
N ALA A 840 25.22 -2.38 -44.76
CA ALA A 840 24.00 -3.09 -45.16
C ALA A 840 23.26 -3.63 -43.93
N TRP A 841 23.99 -4.14 -42.94
CA TRP A 841 23.41 -4.54 -41.67
C TRP A 841 22.77 -3.37 -40.93
N GLY A 842 23.43 -2.20 -40.84
CA GLY A 842 22.90 -1.01 -40.22
C GLY A 842 21.63 -0.49 -40.90
N GLU A 843 21.63 -0.39 -42.23
CA GLU A 843 20.45 0.02 -43.01
C GLU A 843 19.28 -0.96 -42.84
N ALA A 844 19.58 -2.26 -42.84
CA ALA A 844 18.57 -3.29 -42.63
C ALA A 844 18.04 -3.30 -41.18
N LEU A 845 18.86 -2.89 -40.21
CA LEU A 845 18.46 -2.72 -38.81
C LEU A 845 17.45 -1.58 -38.67
N ASP A 846 17.70 -0.44 -39.34
CA ASP A 846 16.79 0.71 -39.39
C ASP A 846 15.47 0.36 -40.10
N GLY A 847 15.48 -0.61 -41.02
CA GLY A 847 14.30 -1.06 -41.77
C GLY A 847 13.37 -2.04 -41.05
N LEU A 848 13.67 -2.45 -39.81
CA LEU A 848 12.85 -3.35 -38.99
C LEU A 848 11.66 -2.65 -38.28
N ASP A 849 11.07 -1.63 -38.92
CA ASP A 849 9.98 -0.80 -38.38
C ASP A 849 8.60 -1.46 -38.37
#